data_AF-A0A938UT04-F1
#
_entry.id   AF-A0A938UT04-F1
#
_cell.length_a   1.000
_cell.length_b   1.000
_cell.length_c   1.000
_cell.angle_alpha   90.00
_cell.angle_beta   90.00
_cell.angle_gamma   90.00
#
_symmetry.space_group_name_H-M   'P 1'
#
loop_
_entity.id
_entity.type
_entity.pdbx_description
1 polymer ?
#
loop_
_entity_poly.entity_id
_entity_poly.type
_entity_poly.pdbx_seq_one_letter_code
_entity_poly.pdbx_strand_id
1 'polypeptide(L)'
;MALSKPLVAGLAGAVVLAAGGWVAYTLLPGMGAGMGYAGELDGAHTVAVAEARHLDAGLARLAAELKKLPPEVQAELRLDKAKAQLGFDPLDPAGWATSGIDLKAGVTVALDARMAAGMPTPVAALRIIDEAKLLAFASKLGADLQRAKTVGAAQSYTLAGGGGLWVGKRGDRTLIAPMLGPADTPPPGFDAVLLPSPQKLGDTPNFKQLANDGRGSLDWLAYADSAQGHKLVPGKAKLGDDMAHYAKLLPYAAMFSGDRGGVRVGTSPQAHTALQQLFVPAKRPPKCAKWFGKSGWSAARLSLNLPDMFTGAVQFMPPSVPAEVRNAPAMVPGLFAVAMGGISWGEFTAAFSGHVCAGFDGAAVAQWMASGKQDPSVPFIGVIGMVDRPKAEEFLNKMITFAKGRLPAAPTDIALDGAKGYKFKAGPLEPIAVLYEDALIVASSEAVFKAGRDRAKADSMAGGDHAEALDGDVVFGQVADLMPFVLAASDKDKARGKHNPSSEAAVQALAAEPVMAWQLELDQAGLIGTARTKGAAAAAGVVGVLAAVAVPALHKYTRQAKTSEALVHLQDLRRAASAYFTAPQVDKLGNALPCRFPTPAPVTPAGTSCCDPALDKDGDKRCDANPTLWDVPAWQALSFARGDRHYYQYAFDSSGEGNAATYTATAYGDLDCDGVFSTFQLTGKGQVDASGACEAAAPTEIVRDNEFE
;
A
#
# COMPACT_ATOMS: atom_id res chain seq x y z
N MET A 1 30.13 18.41 -4.88
CA MET A 1 29.97 18.81 -6.30
C MET A 1 28.53 19.25 -6.49
N ALA A 2 28.30 20.56 -6.49
CA ALA A 2 26.99 21.19 -6.53
C ALA A 2 26.45 21.26 -7.97
N LEU A 3 25.16 20.93 -8.12
CA LEU A 3 24.40 20.99 -9.37
C LEU A 3 24.16 22.45 -9.79
N SER A 4 24.97 22.96 -10.71
CA SER A 4 24.61 24.10 -11.57
C SER A 4 24.07 23.56 -12.90
N LYS A 5 22.75 23.39 -13.04
CA LYS A 5 22.08 23.01 -14.32
C LYS A 5 20.71 23.71 -14.53
N PRO A 6 20.65 25.06 -14.60
CA PRO A 6 19.39 25.78 -14.81
C PRO A 6 18.77 25.58 -16.20
N LEU A 7 19.51 25.10 -17.22
CA LEU A 7 18.99 25.06 -18.59
C LEU A 7 18.16 23.80 -18.92
N VAL A 8 18.63 22.62 -18.52
CA VAL A 8 17.89 21.35 -18.73
C VAL A 8 16.70 21.27 -17.77
N ALA A 9 16.88 21.74 -16.53
CA ALA A 9 15.79 21.89 -15.56
C ALA A 9 14.84 23.05 -15.95
N GLY A 10 15.32 24.08 -16.67
CA GLY A 10 14.52 25.22 -17.08
C GLY A 10 13.68 24.96 -18.33
N LEU A 11 14.20 24.28 -19.35
CA LEU A 11 13.45 24.01 -20.59
C LEU A 11 12.51 22.81 -20.43
N ALA A 12 12.99 21.72 -19.82
CA ALA A 12 12.13 20.59 -19.46
C ALA A 12 11.20 20.97 -18.29
N GLY A 13 11.68 21.72 -17.29
CA GLY A 13 10.84 22.17 -16.19
C GLY A 13 9.87 23.29 -16.56
N ALA A 14 10.14 24.19 -17.49
CA ALA A 14 9.13 25.15 -17.97
C ALA A 14 8.06 24.45 -18.82
N VAL A 15 8.45 23.49 -19.67
CA VAL A 15 7.50 22.68 -20.44
C VAL A 15 6.72 21.71 -19.55
N VAL A 16 7.30 21.20 -18.45
CA VAL A 16 6.63 20.30 -17.50
C VAL A 16 5.85 21.05 -16.41
N LEU A 17 6.28 22.24 -15.96
CA LEU A 17 5.57 23.08 -14.99
C LEU A 17 4.42 23.87 -15.63
N ALA A 18 4.57 24.32 -16.88
CA ALA A 18 3.46 24.95 -17.61
C ALA A 18 2.36 23.96 -18.03
N ALA A 19 2.63 22.66 -17.90
CA ALA A 19 1.82 21.59 -18.48
C ALA A 19 1.30 20.60 -17.41
N GLY A 20 2.07 20.28 -16.36
CA GLY A 20 1.76 19.17 -15.45
C GLY A 20 1.08 19.49 -14.12
N GLY A 21 1.04 20.75 -13.67
CA GLY A 21 0.65 21.05 -12.28
C GLY A 21 -0.80 21.50 -12.04
N TRP A 22 -1.40 22.25 -12.98
CA TRP A 22 -2.66 22.98 -12.69
C TRP A 22 -3.70 22.93 -13.82
N VAL A 23 -3.32 22.55 -15.04
CA VAL A 23 -4.21 22.54 -16.22
C VAL A 23 -5.16 21.32 -16.24
N ALA A 24 -5.00 20.37 -15.31
CA ALA A 24 -5.62 19.05 -15.37
C ALA A 24 -7.11 18.96 -14.96
N TYR A 25 -7.87 20.05 -14.76
CA TYR A 25 -9.22 19.87 -14.19
C TYR A 25 -10.39 20.76 -14.64
N THR A 26 -10.38 21.51 -15.75
CA THR A 26 -11.69 22.03 -16.22
C THR A 26 -11.88 22.01 -17.73
N LEU A 27 -12.98 21.38 -18.16
CA LEU A 27 -13.89 21.64 -19.29
C LEU A 27 -13.32 21.63 -20.73
N LEU A 28 -13.63 20.63 -21.54
CA LEU A 28 -14.49 20.69 -22.74
C LEU A 28 -14.47 19.37 -23.56
N PRO A 29 -15.53 19.07 -24.35
CA PRO A 29 -15.59 17.91 -25.23
C PRO A 29 -15.27 18.22 -26.71
N GLY A 30 -14.65 17.22 -27.37
CA GLY A 30 -14.89 16.89 -28.77
C GLY A 30 -13.87 17.36 -29.80
N MET A 31 -12.91 16.48 -30.16
CA MET A 31 -12.37 16.32 -31.52
C MET A 31 -11.74 14.91 -31.66
N GLY A 32 -12.15 14.15 -32.68
CA GLY A 32 -11.64 12.80 -32.94
C GLY A 32 -10.10 12.77 -33.06
N ALA A 33 -9.43 12.04 -32.17
CA ALA A 33 -7.99 12.09 -32.01
C ALA A 33 -7.31 10.77 -32.45
N GLY A 34 -6.47 10.81 -33.47
CA GLY A 34 -5.43 9.80 -33.69
C GLY A 34 -4.36 9.91 -32.59
N MET A 35 -3.70 8.81 -32.22
CA MET A 35 -2.85 8.65 -31.02
C MET A 35 -1.52 9.45 -31.00
N GLY A 36 -1.46 10.60 -31.67
CA GLY A 36 -0.34 11.52 -31.62
C GLY A 36 1.01 10.88 -31.95
N TYR A 37 2.09 11.39 -31.36
CA TYR A 37 3.42 10.78 -31.52
C TYR A 37 3.62 9.58 -30.60
N ALA A 38 2.91 9.50 -29.45
CA ALA A 38 3.02 8.36 -28.55
C ALA A 38 2.71 7.03 -29.26
N GLY A 39 1.71 7.02 -30.15
CA GLY A 39 1.36 5.84 -30.94
C GLY A 39 2.48 5.36 -31.87
N GLU A 40 3.41 6.22 -32.28
CA GLU A 40 4.52 5.89 -33.18
C GLU A 40 5.75 5.35 -32.43
N LEU A 41 5.80 5.46 -31.10
CA LEU A 41 6.92 4.95 -30.30
C LEU A 41 7.06 3.43 -30.39
N ASP A 42 8.18 2.88 -29.94
CA ASP A 42 8.41 1.44 -29.97
C ASP A 42 7.69 0.75 -28.80
N GLY A 43 6.66 -0.03 -29.10
CA GLY A 43 5.86 -0.72 -28.08
C GLY A 43 6.61 -1.81 -27.32
N ALA A 44 7.68 -2.36 -27.87
CA ALA A 44 8.48 -3.38 -27.20
C ALA A 44 9.43 -2.81 -26.14
N HIS A 45 9.70 -1.49 -26.19
CA HIS A 45 10.70 -0.85 -25.36
C HIS A 45 10.18 0.37 -24.59
N THR A 46 9.04 0.96 -24.96
CA THR A 46 8.47 2.10 -24.25
C THR A 46 7.87 1.64 -22.92
N VAL A 47 8.48 2.08 -21.81
CA VAL A 47 8.07 1.77 -20.44
C VAL A 47 6.95 2.71 -20.00
N ALA A 48 7.10 3.99 -20.29
CA ALA A 48 6.08 4.97 -20.00
C ALA A 48 6.09 6.06 -21.07
N VAL A 49 4.93 6.66 -21.32
CA VAL A 49 4.81 7.82 -22.20
C VAL A 49 3.81 8.80 -21.61
N ALA A 50 4.16 10.08 -21.61
CA ALA A 50 3.28 11.20 -21.37
C ALA A 50 3.18 12.03 -22.64
N GLU A 51 1.99 12.24 -23.19
CA GLU A 51 1.77 13.12 -24.34
C GLU A 51 0.77 14.21 -24.00
N ALA A 52 1.18 15.46 -24.26
CA ALA A 52 0.33 16.64 -24.19
C ALA A 52 0.07 17.15 -25.60
N ARG A 53 -1.20 17.18 -26.00
CA ARG A 53 -1.63 17.69 -27.31
C ARG A 53 -2.26 19.07 -27.15
N HIS A 54 -2.26 19.85 -28.23
CA HIS A 54 -2.86 21.19 -28.24
C HIS A 54 -2.36 22.09 -27.10
N LEU A 55 -1.06 22.02 -26.80
CA LEU A 55 -0.43 22.83 -25.74
C LEU A 55 -0.66 24.33 -25.96
N ASP A 56 -0.84 24.76 -27.21
CA ASP A 56 -1.20 26.13 -27.55
C ASP A 56 -2.56 26.54 -26.98
N ALA A 57 -3.58 25.68 -27.12
CA ALA A 57 -4.89 25.91 -26.53
C ALA A 57 -4.83 25.85 -24.99
N GLY A 58 -4.07 24.90 -24.44
CA GLY A 58 -3.85 24.77 -23.00
C GLY A 58 -3.19 26.00 -22.37
N LEU A 59 -2.13 26.52 -22.99
CA LEU A 59 -1.41 27.72 -22.54
C LEU A 59 -2.27 28.98 -22.65
N ALA A 60 -2.97 29.17 -23.76
CA ALA A 60 -3.86 30.32 -23.95
C ALA A 60 -4.94 30.37 -22.86
N ARG A 61 -5.46 29.20 -22.48
CA ARG A 61 -6.43 29.08 -21.41
C ARG A 61 -5.83 29.28 -20.02
N LEU A 62 -4.67 28.70 -19.76
CA LEU A 62 -3.93 28.94 -18.51
C LEU A 62 -3.70 30.45 -18.33
N ALA A 63 -3.31 31.15 -19.39
CA ALA A 63 -3.19 32.61 -19.39
C ALA A 63 -4.51 33.32 -19.03
N ALA A 64 -5.65 32.83 -19.54
CA ALA A 64 -6.95 33.39 -19.21
C ALA A 64 -7.33 33.19 -17.74
N GLU A 65 -7.01 32.05 -17.14
CA GLU A 65 -7.27 31.78 -15.72
C GLU A 65 -6.32 32.53 -14.79
N LEU A 66 -5.03 32.57 -15.14
CA LEU A 66 -4.03 33.32 -14.36
C LEU A 66 -4.37 34.80 -14.27
N LYS A 67 -4.96 35.38 -15.32
CA LYS A 67 -5.47 36.76 -15.30
C LYS A 67 -6.61 37.00 -14.31
N LYS A 68 -7.34 35.95 -13.91
CA LYS A 68 -8.43 36.06 -12.92
C LYS A 68 -7.93 35.99 -11.48
N LEU A 69 -6.70 35.56 -11.26
CA LEU A 69 -6.12 35.48 -9.91
C LEU A 69 -5.83 36.88 -9.35
N PRO A 70 -5.82 37.06 -8.02
CA PRO A 70 -5.38 38.31 -7.42
C PRO A 70 -3.95 38.68 -7.83
N PRO A 71 -3.62 39.98 -7.98
CA PRO A 71 -2.29 40.43 -8.40
C PRO A 71 -1.14 39.91 -7.54
N GLU A 72 -1.37 39.68 -6.24
CA GLU A 72 -0.36 39.16 -5.33
C GLU A 72 0.06 37.73 -5.70
N VAL A 73 -0.91 36.88 -6.06
CA VAL A 73 -0.67 35.50 -6.50
C VAL A 73 0.00 35.47 -7.87
N GLN A 74 -0.39 36.37 -8.78
CA GLN A 74 0.27 36.51 -10.08
C GLN A 74 1.76 36.89 -9.94
N ALA A 75 2.08 37.76 -8.97
CA ALA A 75 3.46 38.15 -8.68
C ALA A 75 4.31 36.99 -8.12
N GLU A 76 3.72 36.10 -7.31
CA GLU A 76 4.39 34.91 -6.77
C GLU A 76 4.74 33.88 -7.85
N LEU A 77 3.91 33.76 -8.89
CA LEU A 77 4.17 32.87 -10.03
C LEU A 77 5.39 33.30 -10.86
N ARG A 78 5.92 34.52 -10.64
CA ARG A 78 7.14 35.03 -11.28
C ARG A 78 7.12 34.95 -12.82
N LEU A 79 5.94 35.08 -13.43
CA LEU A 79 5.79 35.07 -14.90
C LEU A 79 6.64 36.16 -15.56
N ASP A 80 6.82 37.31 -14.91
CA ASP A 80 7.71 38.37 -15.39
C ASP A 80 9.18 37.94 -15.47
N LYS A 81 9.65 37.14 -14.51
CA LYS A 81 11.01 36.59 -14.55
C LYS A 81 11.16 35.58 -15.68
N ALA A 82 10.16 34.71 -15.85
CA ALA A 82 10.14 33.77 -16.97
C ALA A 82 10.11 34.51 -18.31
N LYS A 83 9.28 35.53 -18.45
CA LYS A 83 9.20 36.38 -19.64
C LYS A 83 10.50 37.13 -19.92
N ALA A 84 11.14 37.68 -18.90
CA ALA A 84 12.43 38.34 -19.03
C ALA A 84 13.54 37.36 -19.44
N GLN A 85 13.51 36.13 -18.94
CA GLN A 85 14.47 35.08 -19.30
C GLN A 85 14.24 34.55 -20.73
N LEU A 86 13.01 34.25 -21.09
CA LEU A 86 12.66 33.67 -22.39
C LEU A 86 12.64 34.72 -23.52
N GLY A 87 12.48 36.00 -23.17
CA GLY A 87 12.32 37.09 -24.15
C GLY A 87 10.94 37.13 -24.81
N PHE A 88 10.00 36.30 -24.36
CA PHE A 88 8.59 36.28 -24.76
C PHE A 88 7.73 35.75 -23.60
N ASP A 89 6.41 35.94 -23.68
CA ASP A 89 5.49 35.43 -22.65
C ASP A 89 5.37 33.90 -22.76
N PRO A 90 5.75 33.10 -21.75
CA PRO A 90 5.66 31.64 -21.81
C PRO A 90 4.24 31.11 -22.04
N LEU A 91 3.22 31.93 -21.79
CA LEU A 91 1.82 31.59 -22.00
C LEU A 91 1.32 31.93 -23.42
N ASP A 92 2.13 32.62 -24.22
CA ASP A 92 1.84 32.93 -25.62
C ASP A 92 2.44 31.85 -26.54
N PRO A 93 1.60 31.02 -27.20
CA PRO A 93 2.09 29.99 -28.12
C PRO A 93 2.89 30.56 -29.29
N ALA A 94 2.62 31.80 -29.72
CA ALA A 94 3.38 32.45 -30.78
C ALA A 94 4.82 32.72 -30.36
N GLY A 95 5.04 33.04 -29.07
CA GLY A 95 6.37 33.22 -28.49
C GLY A 95 7.24 31.97 -28.65
N TRP A 96 6.68 30.78 -28.40
CA TRP A 96 7.41 29.52 -28.58
C TRP A 96 7.79 29.23 -30.03
N ALA A 97 6.96 29.61 -31.00
CA ALA A 97 7.33 29.52 -32.41
C ALA A 97 8.54 30.40 -32.76
N THR A 98 8.73 31.53 -32.06
CA THR A 98 9.94 32.37 -32.23
C THR A 98 11.21 31.69 -31.71
N SER A 99 11.08 30.76 -30.75
CA SER A 99 12.17 29.90 -30.27
C SER A 99 12.43 28.69 -31.17
N GLY A 100 11.67 28.52 -32.26
CA GLY A 100 11.80 27.38 -33.17
C GLY A 100 11.05 26.12 -32.74
N ILE A 101 10.15 26.21 -31.74
CA ILE A 101 9.37 25.09 -31.21
C ILE A 101 7.90 25.22 -31.64
N ASP A 102 7.32 24.17 -32.21
CA ASP A 102 5.89 24.10 -32.54
C ASP A 102 5.11 23.36 -31.46
N LEU A 103 4.48 24.12 -30.56
CA LEU A 103 3.65 23.58 -29.49
C LEU A 103 2.33 22.99 -29.97
N LYS A 104 1.85 23.34 -31.18
CA LYS A 104 0.59 22.79 -31.72
C LYS A 104 0.74 21.31 -32.04
N ALA A 105 1.95 20.90 -32.39
CA ALA A 105 2.30 19.51 -32.58
C ALA A 105 2.26 18.73 -31.25
N GLY A 106 2.26 19.38 -30.10
CA GLY A 106 2.31 18.72 -28.79
C GLY A 106 3.70 18.25 -28.41
N VAL A 107 3.84 17.81 -27.16
CA VAL A 107 5.08 17.31 -26.57
C VAL A 107 4.83 15.91 -26.04
N THR A 108 5.73 14.99 -26.38
CA THR A 108 5.71 13.62 -25.85
C THR A 108 6.97 13.39 -25.02
N VAL A 109 6.84 12.90 -23.80
CA VAL A 109 7.96 12.45 -22.97
C VAL A 109 7.83 10.95 -22.81
N ALA A 110 8.84 10.20 -23.23
CA ALA A 110 8.86 8.75 -23.15
C ALA A 110 10.03 8.25 -22.31
N LEU A 111 9.80 7.15 -21.59
CA LEU A 111 10.83 6.34 -20.95
C LEU A 111 11.03 5.09 -21.80
N ASP A 112 12.20 4.93 -22.42
CA ASP A 112 12.54 3.77 -23.25
C ASP A 112 13.52 2.85 -22.52
N ALA A 113 13.22 1.56 -22.45
CA ALA A 113 14.01 0.56 -21.75
C ALA A 113 15.39 0.34 -22.36
N ARG A 114 15.58 0.62 -23.66
CA ARG A 114 16.90 0.50 -24.31
C ARG A 114 17.88 1.54 -23.79
N MET A 115 17.36 2.68 -23.32
CA MET A 115 18.11 3.80 -22.76
C MET A 115 18.54 3.57 -21.31
N ALA A 116 18.30 2.38 -20.74
CA ALA A 116 18.48 2.09 -19.33
C ALA A 116 19.85 1.45 -19.05
N ALA A 117 20.89 2.26 -18.89
CA ALA A 117 22.10 1.85 -18.17
C ALA A 117 21.84 1.92 -16.64
N GLY A 118 20.83 1.19 -16.15
CA GLY A 118 20.43 1.12 -14.73
C GLY A 118 19.26 2.02 -14.31
N MET A 119 18.89 3.05 -15.08
CA MET A 119 17.64 3.81 -14.91
C MET A 119 17.12 4.28 -16.28
N PRO A 120 15.79 4.26 -16.53
CA PRO A 120 15.21 4.74 -17.78
C PRO A 120 15.49 6.24 -17.94
N THR A 121 16.07 6.60 -19.08
CA THR A 121 16.35 8.00 -19.41
C THR A 121 15.14 8.61 -20.11
N PRO A 122 14.62 9.77 -19.67
CA PRO A 122 13.52 10.44 -20.36
C PRO A 122 13.97 10.98 -21.71
N VAL A 123 13.19 10.70 -22.74
CA VAL A 123 13.34 11.23 -24.10
C VAL A 123 12.13 12.11 -24.39
N ALA A 124 12.37 13.39 -24.67
CA ALA A 124 11.33 14.32 -25.09
C ALA A 124 11.28 14.38 -26.62
N ALA A 125 10.10 14.18 -27.20
CA ALA A 125 9.80 14.40 -28.60
C ALA A 125 9.00 15.68 -28.76
N LEU A 126 9.53 16.61 -29.55
CA LEU A 126 8.85 17.85 -29.91
C LEU A 126 9.11 18.19 -31.37
N ARG A 127 8.25 18.98 -31.97
CA ARG A 127 8.45 19.44 -33.34
C ARG A 127 9.29 20.72 -33.32
N ILE A 128 10.50 20.64 -33.88
CA ILE A 128 11.35 21.81 -34.10
C ILE A 128 11.12 22.30 -35.52
N ILE A 129 10.56 23.50 -35.64
CA ILE A 129 10.30 24.15 -36.94
C ILE A 129 11.53 24.88 -37.48
N ASP A 130 12.45 25.28 -36.60
CA ASP A 130 13.65 26.03 -36.96
C ASP A 130 14.77 25.78 -35.94
N GLU A 131 15.73 24.94 -36.32
CA GLU A 131 16.85 24.54 -35.45
C GLU A 131 17.77 25.74 -35.13
N ALA A 132 17.98 26.65 -36.10
CA ALA A 132 18.82 27.82 -35.89
C ALA A 132 18.21 28.76 -34.85
N LYS A 133 16.88 28.94 -34.87
CA LYS A 133 16.17 29.69 -33.82
C LYS A 133 16.26 29.03 -32.46
N LEU A 134 16.18 27.70 -32.39
CA LEU A 134 16.32 27.00 -31.11
C LEU A 134 17.72 27.17 -30.53
N LEU A 135 18.76 27.05 -31.34
CA LEU A 135 20.14 27.25 -30.90
C LEU A 135 20.39 28.70 -30.46
N ALA A 136 19.89 29.66 -31.22
CA ALA A 136 19.95 31.07 -30.84
C ALA A 136 19.20 31.36 -29.53
N PHE A 137 18.04 30.72 -29.33
CA PHE A 137 17.26 30.83 -28.11
C PHE A 137 17.99 30.22 -26.90
N ALA A 138 18.59 29.04 -27.04
CA ALA A 138 19.39 28.43 -25.99
C ALA A 138 20.62 29.28 -25.61
N SER A 139 21.32 29.86 -26.58
CA SER A 139 22.41 30.82 -26.33
C SER A 139 21.93 32.03 -25.54
N LYS A 140 20.75 32.58 -25.84
CA LYS A 140 20.16 33.69 -25.07
C LYS A 140 19.89 33.32 -23.60
N LEU A 141 19.56 32.06 -23.33
CA LEU A 141 19.36 31.54 -21.99
C LEU A 141 20.68 31.28 -21.23
N GLY A 142 21.83 31.67 -21.78
CA GLY A 142 23.14 31.48 -21.17
C GLY A 142 23.66 30.05 -21.30
N ALA A 143 23.06 29.23 -22.17
CA ALA A 143 23.66 27.99 -22.61
C ALA A 143 24.39 28.22 -23.91
N ASP A 144 25.70 28.37 -23.84
CA ASP A 144 26.55 28.17 -25.01
C ASP A 144 26.46 26.69 -25.40
N LEU A 145 25.44 26.36 -26.19
CA LEU A 145 25.28 25.07 -26.83
C LEU A 145 26.26 25.02 -27.99
N GLN A 146 27.37 24.35 -27.76
CA GLN A 146 28.29 24.01 -28.83
C GLN A 146 27.90 22.64 -29.36
N ARG A 147 27.65 22.55 -30.68
CA ARG A 147 27.52 21.26 -31.35
C ARG A 147 28.85 20.55 -31.18
N ALA A 148 28.85 19.48 -30.39
CA ALA A 148 30.07 18.77 -30.03
C ALA A 148 30.41 17.72 -31.09
N LYS A 149 29.45 16.88 -31.47
CA LYS A 149 29.69 15.79 -32.42
C LYS A 149 28.42 15.31 -33.11
N THR A 150 28.58 14.70 -34.28
CA THR A 150 27.53 13.90 -34.93
C THR A 150 27.92 12.43 -34.84
N VAL A 151 27.03 11.59 -34.32
CA VAL A 151 27.19 10.14 -34.22
C VAL A 151 25.95 9.49 -34.85
N GLY A 152 26.10 8.89 -36.03
CA GLY A 152 24.97 8.35 -36.79
C GLY A 152 23.94 9.43 -37.14
N ALA A 153 22.68 9.19 -36.78
CA ALA A 153 21.58 10.14 -36.96
C ALA A 153 21.40 11.11 -35.76
N ALA A 154 22.22 10.97 -34.72
CA ALA A 154 22.19 11.78 -33.52
C ALA A 154 23.28 12.87 -33.52
N GLN A 155 22.96 14.01 -32.93
CA GLN A 155 23.88 15.12 -32.70
C GLN A 155 23.98 15.37 -31.20
N SER A 156 25.20 15.55 -30.67
CA SER A 156 25.42 15.95 -29.29
C SER A 156 25.70 17.44 -29.19
N TYR A 157 25.14 18.06 -28.16
CA TYR A 157 25.36 19.45 -27.80
C TYR A 157 25.87 19.52 -26.37
N THR A 158 26.97 20.24 -26.15
CA THR A 158 27.55 20.45 -24.82
C THR A 158 27.21 21.83 -24.28
N LEU A 159 27.03 21.93 -22.97
CA LEU A 159 26.80 23.18 -22.26
C LEU A 159 28.11 23.69 -21.65
N ALA A 160 28.36 25.01 -21.69
CA ALA A 160 29.55 25.63 -21.10
C ALA A 160 29.72 25.39 -19.56
N GLY A 161 28.69 24.90 -18.86
CA GLY A 161 28.74 24.54 -17.44
C GLY A 161 28.83 23.04 -17.14
N GLY A 162 29.06 22.20 -18.16
CA GLY A 162 29.06 20.73 -18.01
C GLY A 162 27.67 20.11 -18.18
N GLY A 163 27.65 18.91 -18.77
CA GLY A 163 26.42 18.27 -19.27
C GLY A 163 26.14 18.60 -20.73
N GLY A 164 25.10 17.98 -21.27
CA GLY A 164 24.77 18.10 -22.69
C GLY A 164 23.44 17.44 -23.02
N LEU A 165 23.10 17.49 -24.31
CA LEU A 165 21.88 16.92 -24.86
C LEU A 165 22.23 16.14 -26.12
N TRP A 166 21.54 15.02 -26.32
CA TRP A 166 21.50 14.29 -27.57
C TRP A 166 20.22 14.67 -28.31
N VAL A 167 20.37 14.99 -29.59
CA VAL A 167 19.28 15.46 -30.46
C VAL A 167 19.28 14.59 -31.71
N GLY A 168 18.14 14.01 -32.06
CA GLY A 168 18.00 13.23 -33.29
C GLY A 168 16.63 13.45 -33.91
N LYS A 169 16.49 13.22 -35.22
CA LYS A 169 15.21 13.35 -35.93
C LYS A 169 14.56 12.00 -36.16
N ARG A 170 13.25 11.94 -35.95
CA ARG A 170 12.40 10.80 -36.32
C ARG A 170 11.09 11.32 -36.91
N GLY A 171 10.91 11.13 -38.21
CA GLY A 171 9.79 11.74 -38.93
C GLY A 171 9.85 13.26 -38.87
N ASP A 172 8.76 13.90 -38.46
CA ASP A 172 8.65 15.35 -38.26
C ASP A 172 9.03 15.81 -36.84
N ARG A 173 9.42 14.88 -35.96
CA ARG A 173 9.80 15.17 -34.57
C ARG A 173 11.30 15.15 -34.36
N THR A 174 11.72 16.01 -33.45
CA THR A 174 13.04 15.98 -32.86
C THR A 174 12.97 15.36 -31.48
N LEU A 175 13.80 14.36 -31.27
CA LEU A 175 14.00 13.65 -30.02
C LEU A 175 15.17 14.28 -29.27
N ILE A 176 14.95 14.61 -28.01
CA ILE A 176 15.94 15.20 -27.11
C ILE A 176 16.10 14.30 -25.88
N ALA A 177 17.33 13.87 -25.59
CA ALA A 177 17.68 13.11 -24.40
C ALA A 177 18.82 13.79 -23.64
N PRO A 178 18.84 13.74 -22.30
CA PRO A 178 19.97 14.26 -21.52
C PRO A 178 21.23 13.43 -21.77
N MET A 179 22.38 14.10 -21.83
CA MET A 179 23.68 13.45 -21.89
C MET A 179 24.10 13.02 -20.49
N LEU A 180 24.11 11.71 -20.25
CA LEU A 180 24.47 11.09 -18.96
C LEU A 180 25.95 10.62 -18.89
N GLY A 181 26.70 10.78 -19.98
CA GLY A 181 28.10 10.36 -20.10
C GLY A 181 28.95 11.31 -20.97
N PRO A 182 30.12 10.87 -21.46
CA PRO A 182 30.95 11.65 -22.38
C PRO A 182 30.19 12.06 -23.65
N ALA A 183 30.51 13.23 -24.23
CA ALA A 183 29.83 13.76 -25.42
C ALA A 183 30.01 12.92 -26.69
N ASP A 184 30.91 11.93 -26.63
CA ASP A 184 31.29 11.08 -27.75
C ASP A 184 30.45 9.81 -27.89
N THR A 185 29.61 9.48 -26.91
CA THR A 185 28.85 8.23 -26.92
C THR A 185 27.39 8.52 -26.58
N PRO A 186 26.45 8.32 -27.53
CA PRO A 186 25.03 8.44 -27.21
C PRO A 186 24.67 7.43 -26.12
N PRO A 187 23.64 7.70 -25.30
CA PRO A 187 23.11 6.71 -24.40
C PRO A 187 22.85 5.42 -25.19
N PRO A 188 23.23 4.24 -24.67
CA PRO A 188 22.95 2.98 -25.33
C PRO A 188 21.49 2.94 -25.80
N GLY A 189 21.27 2.57 -27.06
CA GLY A 189 19.92 2.47 -27.62
C GLY A 189 19.31 3.78 -28.16
N PHE A 190 19.92 4.96 -28.01
CA PHE A 190 19.35 6.21 -28.53
C PHE A 190 19.15 6.16 -30.05
N ASP A 191 20.13 5.65 -30.80
CA ASP A 191 20.02 5.45 -32.24
C ASP A 191 18.84 4.54 -32.62
N ALA A 192 18.54 3.53 -31.79
CA ALA A 192 17.40 2.65 -32.00
C ALA A 192 16.05 3.36 -31.80
N VAL A 193 15.98 4.36 -30.92
CA VAL A 193 14.78 5.20 -30.73
C VAL A 193 14.53 6.09 -31.95
N LEU A 194 15.59 6.50 -32.66
CA LEU A 194 15.50 7.32 -33.88
C LEU A 194 14.96 6.53 -35.09
N LEU A 195 15.12 5.21 -35.08
CA LEU A 195 14.64 4.35 -36.17
C LEU A 195 13.13 4.12 -36.08
N PRO A 196 12.43 3.92 -37.22
CA PRO A 196 11.04 3.46 -37.21
C PRO A 196 10.91 2.15 -36.43
N SER A 197 9.93 2.08 -35.53
CA SER A 197 9.65 0.84 -34.81
C SER A 197 8.93 -0.16 -35.72
N PRO A 198 9.36 -1.44 -35.79
CA PRO A 198 8.59 -2.50 -36.43
C PRO A 198 7.32 -2.84 -35.63
N GLN A 199 7.29 -2.52 -34.33
CA GLN A 199 6.13 -2.69 -33.45
C GLN A 199 5.78 -1.35 -32.81
N LYS A 200 4.85 -0.62 -33.41
CA LYS A 200 4.41 0.67 -32.88
C LYS A 200 3.66 0.47 -31.56
N LEU A 201 3.82 1.39 -30.61
CA LEU A 201 3.09 1.39 -29.33
C LEU A 201 1.58 1.46 -29.59
N GLY A 202 1.18 2.27 -30.58
CA GLY A 202 -0.17 2.37 -31.12
C GLY A 202 -0.74 1.05 -31.62
N ASP A 203 0.10 0.07 -31.94
CA ASP A 203 -0.32 -1.25 -32.39
C ASP A 203 -0.49 -2.28 -31.28
N THR A 204 0.02 -1.99 -30.07
CA THR A 204 -0.08 -2.90 -28.94
C THR A 204 -1.52 -3.04 -28.45
N PRO A 205 -1.97 -4.24 -28.02
CA PRO A 205 -3.34 -4.45 -27.55
C PRO A 205 -3.73 -3.52 -26.40
N ASN A 206 -2.84 -3.33 -25.42
CA ASN A 206 -3.08 -2.49 -24.24
C ASN A 206 -3.30 -1.02 -24.61
N PHE A 207 -2.49 -0.49 -25.53
CA PHE A 207 -2.59 0.91 -25.96
C PHE A 207 -3.77 1.12 -26.93
N LYS A 208 -4.08 0.13 -27.79
CA LYS A 208 -5.32 0.14 -28.61
C LYS A 208 -6.58 0.13 -27.76
N GLN A 209 -6.61 -0.68 -26.70
CA GLN A 209 -7.72 -0.70 -25.75
C GLN A 209 -7.91 0.68 -25.11
N LEU A 210 -6.83 1.32 -24.66
CA LEU A 210 -6.86 2.68 -24.13
C LEU A 210 -7.43 3.69 -25.13
N ALA A 211 -7.02 3.61 -26.40
CA ALA A 211 -7.48 4.51 -27.45
C ALA A 211 -8.95 4.30 -27.85
N ASN A 212 -9.41 3.05 -27.90
CA ASN A 212 -10.80 2.71 -28.21
C ASN A 212 -11.76 3.15 -27.09
N ASP A 213 -11.31 3.03 -25.85
CA ASP A 213 -12.09 3.39 -24.67
C ASP A 213 -12.03 4.90 -24.34
N GLY A 214 -10.98 5.59 -24.80
CA GLY A 214 -10.78 7.02 -24.65
C GLY A 214 -11.53 7.80 -25.72
N ARG A 215 -12.82 8.08 -25.50
CA ARG A 215 -13.64 8.91 -26.40
C ARG A 215 -13.00 10.29 -26.61
N GLY A 216 -12.31 10.49 -27.73
CA GLY A 216 -12.33 11.73 -28.54
C GLY A 216 -11.91 13.08 -27.95
N SER A 217 -11.18 13.19 -26.83
CA SER A 217 -10.55 14.46 -26.41
C SER A 217 -9.52 14.26 -25.31
N LEU A 218 -8.52 13.41 -25.56
CA LEU A 218 -7.41 13.24 -24.62
C LEU A 218 -6.37 14.34 -24.87
N ASP A 219 -6.48 15.46 -24.15
CA ASP A 219 -5.48 16.53 -24.14
C ASP A 219 -4.17 16.05 -23.49
N TRP A 220 -4.31 15.14 -22.51
CA TRP A 220 -3.20 14.46 -21.85
C TRP A 220 -3.40 12.97 -21.78
N LEU A 221 -2.32 12.25 -22.07
CA LEU A 221 -2.20 10.82 -21.91
C LEU A 221 -0.92 10.52 -21.14
N ALA A 222 -1.01 9.91 -19.96
CA ALA A 222 0.10 9.20 -19.36
C ALA A 222 -0.19 7.70 -19.44
N TYR A 223 0.75 6.90 -19.93
CA TYR A 223 0.65 5.45 -20.02
C TYR A 223 1.93 4.85 -19.46
N ALA A 224 1.79 3.82 -18.62
CA ALA A 224 2.90 3.04 -18.11
C ALA A 224 2.61 1.54 -18.35
N ASP A 225 3.56 0.87 -18.99
CA ASP A 225 3.55 -0.57 -19.23
C ASP A 225 4.29 -1.28 -18.10
N SER A 226 3.54 -2.00 -17.27
CA SER A 226 4.11 -2.74 -16.13
C SER A 226 5.05 -3.88 -16.58
N ALA A 227 4.78 -4.48 -17.74
CA ALA A 227 5.58 -5.56 -18.32
C ALA A 227 6.90 -5.05 -18.89
N GLN A 228 7.04 -3.75 -19.14
CA GLN A 228 8.33 -3.14 -19.45
C GLN A 228 9.00 -2.56 -18.20
N GLY A 229 8.21 -1.99 -17.28
CA GLY A 229 8.71 -1.42 -16.02
C GLY A 229 9.47 -2.42 -15.14
N HIS A 230 9.03 -3.68 -15.04
CA HIS A 230 9.72 -4.67 -14.20
C HIS A 230 11.14 -5.00 -14.69
N LYS A 231 11.41 -4.89 -16.01
CA LYS A 231 12.75 -5.14 -16.59
C LYS A 231 13.80 -4.12 -16.12
N LEU A 232 13.35 -2.99 -15.57
CA LEU A 232 14.20 -1.91 -15.08
C LEU A 232 14.68 -2.08 -13.64
N VAL A 233 14.27 -3.15 -12.94
CA VAL A 233 14.68 -3.42 -11.55
C VAL A 233 15.60 -4.67 -11.47
N PRO A 234 16.73 -4.73 -12.21
CA PRO A 234 17.64 -5.85 -12.09
C PRO A 234 18.36 -5.84 -10.73
N GLY A 235 18.55 -7.01 -10.13
CA GLY A 235 19.41 -7.20 -8.95
C GLY A 235 18.70 -7.38 -7.60
N LYS A 236 17.37 -7.35 -7.53
CA LYS A 236 16.60 -7.74 -6.34
C LYS A 236 15.62 -8.86 -6.72
N ALA A 237 16.08 -10.11 -6.74
CA ALA A 237 15.29 -11.27 -7.18
C ALA A 237 13.87 -11.30 -6.59
N LYS A 238 13.74 -11.07 -5.27
CA LYS A 238 12.43 -11.01 -4.59
C LYS A 238 11.51 -9.89 -5.12
N LEU A 239 12.06 -8.71 -5.42
CA LEU A 239 11.29 -7.59 -5.97
C LEU A 239 10.94 -7.83 -7.45
N GLY A 240 11.79 -8.55 -8.18
CA GLY A 240 11.56 -8.94 -9.57
C GLY A 240 10.36 -9.89 -9.70
N ASP A 241 10.28 -10.91 -8.84
CA ASP A 241 9.19 -11.89 -8.86
C ASP A 241 7.84 -11.26 -8.51
N ASP A 242 7.82 -10.35 -7.54
CA ASP A 242 6.60 -9.61 -7.15
C ASP A 242 6.14 -8.66 -8.25
N MET A 243 7.08 -7.92 -8.85
CA MET A 243 6.75 -7.02 -9.96
C MET A 243 6.31 -7.80 -11.19
N ALA A 244 6.86 -8.99 -11.46
CA ALA A 244 6.38 -9.87 -12.52
C ALA A 244 4.98 -10.40 -12.24
N HIS A 245 4.65 -10.70 -10.97
CA HIS A 245 3.30 -11.06 -10.56
C HIS A 245 2.31 -9.91 -10.81
N TYR A 246 2.62 -8.70 -10.33
CA TYR A 246 1.76 -7.53 -10.55
C TYR A 246 1.67 -7.12 -12.01
N ALA A 247 2.73 -7.26 -12.80
CA ALA A 247 2.68 -6.96 -14.23
C ALA A 247 1.73 -7.91 -15.01
N LYS A 248 1.58 -9.15 -14.54
CA LYS A 248 0.59 -10.09 -15.10
C LYS A 248 -0.84 -9.73 -14.68
N LEU A 249 -1.02 -9.20 -13.47
CA LEU A 249 -2.33 -8.80 -12.96
C LEU A 249 -2.78 -7.45 -13.53
N LEU A 250 -1.89 -6.47 -13.54
CA LEU A 250 -2.14 -5.07 -13.87
C LEU A 250 -1.25 -4.65 -15.05
N PRO A 251 -1.53 -5.14 -16.27
CA PRO A 251 -0.63 -4.98 -17.42
C PRO A 251 -0.26 -3.53 -17.73
N TYR A 252 -1.15 -2.57 -17.45
CA TYR A 252 -0.86 -1.16 -17.66
C TYR A 252 -1.62 -0.27 -16.69
N ALA A 253 -1.11 0.94 -16.49
CA ALA A 253 -1.84 2.05 -15.89
C ALA A 253 -1.80 3.23 -16.85
N ALA A 254 -2.94 3.89 -17.02
CA ALA A 254 -3.08 5.05 -17.86
C ALA A 254 -3.83 6.16 -17.12
N MET A 255 -3.25 7.36 -17.10
CA MET A 255 -3.93 8.56 -16.64
C MET A 255 -4.40 9.34 -17.86
N PHE A 256 -5.64 9.80 -17.82
CA PHE A 256 -6.21 10.64 -18.86
C PHE A 256 -6.79 11.91 -18.27
N SER A 257 -6.56 13.02 -18.96
CA SER A 257 -7.23 14.30 -18.68
C SER A 257 -8.30 14.56 -19.74
N GLY A 258 -9.52 14.78 -19.27
CA GLY A 258 -10.70 15.25 -19.99
C GLY A 258 -11.68 15.85 -18.96
N ASP A 259 -12.97 16.04 -19.29
CA ASP A 259 -13.97 16.64 -18.38
C ASP A 259 -14.11 15.96 -17.00
N ARG A 260 -13.62 14.73 -16.85
CA ARG A 260 -13.72 13.92 -15.63
C ARG A 260 -12.42 13.18 -15.35
N GLY A 261 -11.27 13.87 -15.42
CA GLY A 261 -9.92 13.29 -15.30
C GLY A 261 -9.85 12.02 -14.43
N GLY A 262 -9.19 10.97 -14.94
CA GLY A 262 -9.24 9.66 -14.32
C GLY A 262 -7.99 8.83 -14.54
N VAL A 263 -7.77 7.88 -13.63
CA VAL A 263 -6.77 6.83 -13.77
C VAL A 263 -7.48 5.55 -14.17
N ARG A 264 -7.08 4.94 -15.28
CA ARG A 264 -7.51 3.60 -15.69
C ARG A 264 -6.37 2.64 -15.49
N VAL A 265 -6.64 1.55 -14.79
CA VAL A 265 -5.73 0.43 -14.66
C VAL A 265 -6.24 -0.70 -15.55
N GLY A 266 -5.41 -1.14 -16.48
CA GLY A 266 -5.66 -2.35 -17.24
C GLY A 266 -5.57 -3.55 -16.31
N THR A 267 -6.50 -4.49 -16.42
CA THR A 267 -6.55 -5.67 -15.56
C THR A 267 -6.61 -6.92 -16.44
N SER A 268 -5.83 -7.95 -16.09
CA SER A 268 -6.00 -9.27 -16.69
C SER A 268 -7.33 -9.89 -16.25
N PRO A 269 -7.85 -10.94 -16.93
CA PRO A 269 -9.08 -11.61 -16.48
C PRO A 269 -9.00 -12.09 -15.03
N GLN A 270 -7.83 -12.55 -14.59
CA GLN A 270 -7.59 -12.95 -13.21
C GLN A 270 -7.67 -11.76 -12.26
N ALA A 271 -6.96 -10.66 -12.56
CA ALA A 271 -7.01 -9.46 -11.72
C ALA A 271 -8.40 -8.82 -11.72
N HIS A 272 -9.10 -8.86 -12.85
CA HIS A 272 -10.47 -8.39 -12.94
C HIS A 272 -11.39 -9.19 -12.02
N THR A 273 -11.27 -10.52 -12.05
CA THR A 273 -11.99 -11.41 -11.13
C THR A 273 -11.63 -11.11 -9.67
N ALA A 274 -10.34 -10.97 -9.36
CA ALA A 274 -9.86 -10.62 -8.02
C ALA A 274 -10.39 -9.25 -7.56
N LEU A 275 -10.49 -8.26 -8.45
CA LEU A 275 -11.05 -6.95 -8.16
C LEU A 275 -12.56 -7.00 -7.96
N GLN A 276 -13.29 -7.82 -8.72
CA GLN A 276 -14.71 -8.08 -8.48
C GLN A 276 -14.95 -8.84 -7.16
N GLN A 277 -13.97 -9.63 -6.72
CA GLN A 277 -13.99 -10.28 -5.42
C GLN A 277 -13.63 -9.31 -4.29
N LEU A 278 -12.78 -8.32 -4.56
CA LEU A 278 -12.45 -7.24 -3.60
C LEU A 278 -13.56 -6.21 -3.49
N PHE A 279 -14.20 -5.87 -4.60
CA PHE A 279 -15.09 -4.73 -4.74
C PHE A 279 -16.46 -5.15 -5.30
N VAL A 280 -17.55 -4.63 -4.73
CA VAL A 280 -18.90 -4.99 -5.19
C VAL A 280 -19.20 -4.32 -6.54
N PRO A 281 -19.78 -5.02 -7.53
CA PRO A 281 -20.55 -4.35 -8.58
C PRO A 281 -21.83 -3.78 -7.94
N ALA A 282 -21.98 -2.45 -7.99
CA ALA A 282 -23.01 -1.66 -7.32
C ALA A 282 -24.43 -2.28 -7.35
N LYS A 283 -24.82 -3.01 -6.31
CA LYS A 283 -26.24 -3.18 -5.96
C LYS A 283 -26.60 -2.02 -5.04
N ARG A 284 -27.04 -0.92 -5.66
CA ARG A 284 -27.48 0.35 -5.06
C ARG A 284 -26.73 0.70 -3.77
N PRO A 285 -25.60 1.43 -3.87
CA PRO A 285 -24.94 1.94 -2.68
C PRO A 285 -25.96 2.68 -1.80
N PRO A 286 -25.86 2.57 -0.47
CA PRO A 286 -26.61 3.46 0.42
C PRO A 286 -26.39 4.89 -0.06
N LYS A 287 -27.37 5.78 0.14
CA LYS A 287 -27.23 7.20 -0.24
C LYS A 287 -26.21 7.87 0.69
N CYS A 288 -24.93 7.50 0.61
CA CYS A 288 -23.86 7.98 1.48
C CYS A 288 -23.76 9.49 1.46
N ALA A 289 -23.93 10.08 0.27
CA ALA A 289 -23.99 11.53 0.09
C ALA A 289 -25.02 12.21 0.99
N LYS A 290 -26.06 11.50 1.45
CA LYS A 290 -27.04 12.09 2.36
C LYS A 290 -26.49 12.39 3.75
N TRP A 291 -25.42 11.70 4.16
CA TRP A 291 -24.82 11.78 5.49
C TRP A 291 -23.70 12.81 5.62
N PHE A 292 -23.26 13.41 4.51
CA PHE A 292 -22.19 14.40 4.48
C PHE A 292 -22.74 15.75 4.01
N GLY A 293 -22.31 16.84 4.64
CA GLY A 293 -22.69 18.20 4.22
C GLY A 293 -21.94 18.63 2.96
N LYS A 294 -22.54 19.45 2.08
CA LYS A 294 -21.88 19.95 0.86
C LYS A 294 -20.68 20.84 1.19
N SER A 295 -20.75 21.57 2.30
CA SER A 295 -19.73 22.52 2.75
C SER A 295 -18.93 21.98 3.94
N GLY A 296 -17.61 22.14 3.89
CA GLY A 296 -16.70 21.79 4.98
C GLY A 296 -16.44 20.29 5.18
N TRP A 297 -17.04 19.38 4.41
CA TRP A 297 -16.78 17.94 4.52
C TRP A 297 -15.97 17.40 3.35
N SER A 298 -15.01 16.52 3.67
CA SER A 298 -14.37 15.63 2.70
C SER A 298 -14.84 14.22 2.97
N ALA A 299 -15.37 13.53 1.95
CA ALA A 299 -15.88 12.18 2.09
C ALA A 299 -15.29 11.26 1.00
N ALA A 300 -15.00 10.03 1.41
CA ALA A 300 -14.55 8.96 0.53
C ALA A 300 -15.53 7.79 0.64
N ARG A 301 -15.78 7.10 -0.47
CA ARG A 301 -16.56 5.87 -0.52
C ARG A 301 -15.69 4.70 -0.98
N LEU A 302 -15.80 3.60 -0.27
CA LEU A 302 -15.20 2.31 -0.58
C LEU A 302 -16.32 1.27 -0.71
N SER A 303 -16.33 0.52 -1.80
CA SER A 303 -17.35 -0.51 -2.07
C SER A 303 -16.72 -1.89 -2.02
N LEU A 304 -16.75 -2.57 -0.88
CA LEU A 304 -16.09 -3.85 -0.65
C LEU A 304 -17.04 -5.03 -0.88
N ASN A 305 -16.62 -6.03 -1.67
CA ASN A 305 -17.35 -7.30 -1.74
C ASN A 305 -17.01 -8.14 -0.51
N LEU A 306 -17.65 -7.84 0.63
CA LEU A 306 -17.33 -8.45 1.92
C LEU A 306 -17.28 -9.99 1.89
N PRO A 307 -18.20 -10.71 1.21
CA PRO A 307 -18.10 -12.16 1.09
C PRO A 307 -16.77 -12.65 0.50
N ASP A 308 -16.29 -12.00 -0.55
CA ASP A 308 -15.14 -12.45 -1.34
C ASP A 308 -13.88 -11.61 -1.14
N MET A 309 -13.93 -10.55 -0.32
CA MET A 309 -12.88 -9.54 -0.22
C MET A 309 -11.53 -10.17 0.09
N PHE A 310 -11.51 -11.11 1.05
CA PHE A 310 -10.28 -11.79 1.43
C PHE A 310 -9.77 -12.71 0.32
N THR A 311 -10.66 -13.39 -0.42
CA THR A 311 -10.30 -14.20 -1.58
C THR A 311 -9.63 -13.35 -2.66
N GLY A 312 -10.22 -12.20 -2.97
CA GLY A 312 -9.64 -11.25 -3.91
C GLY A 312 -8.32 -10.67 -3.42
N ALA A 313 -8.19 -10.36 -2.12
CA ALA A 313 -6.94 -9.87 -1.52
C ALA A 313 -5.80 -10.89 -1.67
N VAL A 314 -6.05 -12.18 -1.40
CA VAL A 314 -5.05 -13.25 -1.53
C VAL A 314 -4.57 -13.39 -2.98
N GLN A 315 -5.47 -13.23 -3.95
CA GLN A 315 -5.11 -13.31 -5.37
C GLN A 315 -4.19 -12.17 -5.83
N PHE A 316 -4.20 -11.04 -5.12
CA PHE A 316 -3.29 -9.92 -5.34
C PHE A 316 -1.98 -10.02 -4.56
N MET A 317 -1.86 -10.96 -3.62
CA MET A 317 -0.63 -11.12 -2.85
C MET A 317 0.43 -11.84 -3.70
N PRO A 318 1.63 -11.27 -3.83
CA PRO A 318 2.64 -11.84 -4.69
C PRO A 318 3.29 -13.06 -4.01
N PRO A 319 4.01 -13.91 -4.78
CA PRO A 319 4.58 -15.15 -4.26
C PRO A 319 5.62 -14.96 -3.15
N SER A 320 6.27 -13.79 -3.06
CA SER A 320 7.24 -13.51 -1.99
C SER A 320 6.61 -13.42 -0.60
N VAL A 321 5.30 -13.14 -0.53
CA VAL A 321 4.57 -13.13 0.73
C VAL A 321 4.56 -14.56 1.27
N PRO A 322 5.06 -14.78 2.50
CA PRO A 322 5.07 -16.12 3.10
C PRO A 322 3.69 -16.76 3.04
N ALA A 323 3.64 -18.08 2.84
CA ALA A 323 2.37 -18.80 2.66
C ALA A 323 1.44 -18.59 3.87
N GLU A 324 2.00 -18.47 5.07
CA GLU A 324 1.28 -18.20 6.31
C GLU A 324 0.55 -16.85 6.23
N VAL A 325 1.21 -15.82 5.70
CA VAL A 325 0.62 -14.48 5.53
C VAL A 325 -0.39 -14.48 4.38
N ARG A 326 -0.14 -15.20 3.28
CA ARG A 326 -1.11 -15.36 2.18
C ARG A 326 -2.36 -16.12 2.58
N ASN A 327 -2.25 -17.07 3.50
CA ASN A 327 -3.39 -17.85 3.96
C ASN A 327 -4.16 -17.14 5.08
N ALA A 328 -3.56 -16.17 5.78
CA ALA A 328 -4.19 -15.45 6.88
C ALA A 328 -5.53 -14.78 6.49
N PRO A 329 -5.68 -14.07 5.34
CA PRO A 329 -6.97 -13.53 4.91
C PRO A 329 -8.08 -14.58 4.77
N ALA A 330 -7.76 -15.78 4.27
CA ALA A 330 -8.73 -16.87 4.13
C ALA A 330 -9.21 -17.41 5.49
N MET A 331 -8.41 -17.21 6.56
CA MET A 331 -8.78 -17.56 7.92
C MET A 331 -9.61 -16.47 8.61
N VAL A 332 -9.61 -15.22 8.10
CA VAL A 332 -10.32 -14.10 8.73
C VAL A 332 -11.81 -14.38 8.95
N PRO A 333 -12.57 -15.00 8.03
CA PRO A 333 -13.96 -15.33 8.30
C PRO A 333 -14.17 -16.23 9.54
N GLY A 334 -13.26 -17.19 9.77
CA GLY A 334 -13.27 -18.06 10.94
C GLY A 334 -12.80 -17.34 12.21
N LEU A 335 -11.76 -16.53 12.12
CA LEU A 335 -11.24 -15.72 13.23
C LEU A 335 -12.22 -14.63 13.66
N PHE A 336 -12.95 -14.05 12.72
CA PHE A 336 -14.00 -13.07 12.97
C PHE A 336 -15.06 -13.67 13.90
N ALA A 337 -15.47 -14.91 13.67
CA ALA A 337 -16.40 -15.61 14.56
C ALA A 337 -15.86 -15.72 15.99
N VAL A 338 -14.59 -16.06 16.17
CA VAL A 338 -13.96 -16.16 17.49
C VAL A 338 -13.86 -14.79 18.17
N ALA A 339 -13.44 -13.77 17.43
CA ALA A 339 -13.26 -12.41 17.93
C ALA A 339 -14.58 -11.73 18.30
N MET A 340 -15.64 -12.01 17.54
CA MET A 340 -16.96 -11.38 17.67
C MET A 340 -17.93 -12.22 18.51
N GLY A 341 -17.43 -13.15 19.32
CA GLY A 341 -18.27 -13.87 20.28
C GLY A 341 -19.23 -14.89 19.67
N GLY A 342 -18.82 -15.54 18.59
CA GLY A 342 -19.62 -16.50 17.84
C GLY A 342 -20.37 -15.89 16.65
N ILE A 343 -20.28 -14.57 16.43
CA ILE A 343 -20.89 -13.93 15.26
C ILE A 343 -20.05 -14.22 14.03
N SER A 344 -20.57 -15.04 13.13
CA SER A 344 -19.88 -15.44 11.92
C SER A 344 -19.70 -14.29 10.93
N TRP A 345 -18.69 -14.38 10.07
CA TRP A 345 -18.52 -13.47 8.94
C TRP A 345 -19.74 -13.45 8.02
N GLY A 346 -20.40 -14.60 7.83
CA GLY A 346 -21.63 -14.69 7.03
C GLY A 346 -22.79 -13.86 7.61
N GLU A 347 -22.93 -13.80 8.94
CA GLU A 347 -23.92 -12.92 9.59
C GLU A 347 -23.58 -11.44 9.38
N PHE A 348 -22.29 -11.08 9.47
CA PHE A 348 -21.84 -9.72 9.19
C PHE A 348 -22.11 -9.30 7.74
N THR A 349 -21.73 -10.12 6.77
CA THR A 349 -21.92 -9.81 5.34
C THR A 349 -23.39 -9.89 4.90
N ALA A 350 -24.23 -10.63 5.62
CA ALA A 350 -25.69 -10.61 5.43
C ALA A 350 -26.35 -9.33 5.98
N ALA A 351 -25.74 -8.67 6.97
CA ALA A 351 -26.23 -7.44 7.57
C ALA A 351 -25.77 -6.17 6.80
N PHE A 352 -24.54 -6.16 6.29
CA PHE A 352 -23.90 -4.96 5.72
C PHE A 352 -23.56 -5.10 4.24
N SER A 353 -23.65 -3.99 3.51
CA SER A 353 -23.56 -3.97 2.04
C SER A 353 -22.14 -3.90 1.51
N GLY A 354 -21.17 -3.74 2.40
CA GLY A 354 -19.77 -3.51 2.03
C GLY A 354 -19.48 -2.10 1.51
N HIS A 355 -20.51 -1.25 1.36
CA HIS A 355 -20.31 0.17 1.09
C HIS A 355 -19.96 0.88 2.39
N VAL A 356 -18.71 1.33 2.48
CA VAL A 356 -18.17 2.09 3.61
C VAL A 356 -17.86 3.49 3.12
N CYS A 357 -18.45 4.49 3.76
CA CYS A 357 -18.20 5.88 3.49
C CYS A 357 -17.59 6.52 4.73
N ALA A 358 -16.47 7.21 4.57
CA ALA A 358 -15.80 7.91 5.66
C ALA A 358 -15.73 9.38 5.30
N GLY A 359 -16.12 10.25 6.23
CA GLY A 359 -16.06 11.68 6.07
C GLY A 359 -15.45 12.38 7.26
N PHE A 360 -14.84 13.53 6.98
CA PHE A 360 -14.20 14.41 7.96
C PHE A 360 -14.70 15.83 7.75
N ASP A 361 -14.95 16.52 8.85
CA ASP A 361 -15.16 17.97 8.84
C ASP A 361 -13.80 18.66 8.73
N GLY A 362 -13.52 19.25 7.58
CA GLY A 362 -12.28 19.97 7.29
C GLY A 362 -12.01 21.11 8.26
N ALA A 363 -13.05 21.78 8.79
CA ALA A 363 -12.87 22.81 9.81
C ALA A 363 -12.34 22.22 11.12
N ALA A 364 -12.85 21.06 11.48
CA ALA A 364 -12.50 20.39 12.71
C ALA A 364 -11.15 19.66 12.59
N VAL A 365 -10.80 19.14 11.41
CA VAL A 365 -9.43 18.66 11.10
C VAL A 365 -8.43 19.81 11.14
N ALA A 366 -8.76 20.98 10.60
CA ALA A 366 -7.89 22.16 10.66
C ALA A 366 -7.67 22.64 12.10
N GLN A 367 -8.73 22.69 12.92
CA GLN A 367 -8.63 23.02 14.35
C GLN A 367 -7.78 22.00 15.11
N TRP A 368 -7.95 20.71 14.80
CA TRP A 368 -7.14 19.65 15.38
C TRP A 368 -5.65 19.83 15.05
N MET A 369 -5.31 20.03 13.77
CA MET A 369 -3.93 20.30 13.34
C MET A 369 -3.35 21.56 14.00
N ALA A 370 -4.14 22.64 14.10
CA ALA A 370 -3.73 23.89 14.71
C ALA A 370 -3.53 23.79 16.23
N SER A 371 -4.21 22.86 16.90
CA SER A 371 -4.11 22.70 18.36
C SER A 371 -2.72 22.22 18.83
N GLY A 372 -1.93 21.62 17.93
CA GLY A 372 -0.64 21.00 18.25
C GLY A 372 -0.73 19.83 19.24
N LYS A 373 -1.93 19.50 19.72
CA LYS A 373 -2.19 18.38 20.63
C LYS A 373 -2.24 17.11 19.82
N GLN A 374 -1.48 16.10 20.24
CA GLN A 374 -1.61 14.73 19.76
C GLN A 374 -2.86 14.06 20.32
N ASP A 375 -3.99 14.77 20.36
CA ASP A 375 -5.24 14.18 20.81
C ASP A 375 -5.76 13.25 19.70
N PRO A 376 -5.99 11.95 19.93
CA PRO A 376 -6.48 11.03 18.89
C PRO A 376 -7.90 11.35 18.39
N SER A 377 -8.58 12.36 18.93
CA SER A 377 -9.98 12.67 18.63
C SER A 377 -10.20 13.47 17.34
N VAL A 378 -9.63 13.04 16.22
CA VAL A 378 -10.05 13.61 14.93
C VAL A 378 -11.54 13.33 14.74
N PRO A 379 -12.38 14.36 14.55
CA PRO A 379 -13.81 14.17 14.36
C PRO A 379 -14.05 13.51 13.02
N PHE A 380 -14.51 12.27 13.06
CA PHE A 380 -14.82 11.47 11.88
C PHE A 380 -16.24 10.93 11.96
N ILE A 381 -16.83 10.71 10.78
CA ILE A 381 -18.07 9.97 10.61
C ILE A 381 -17.80 8.86 9.59
N GLY A 382 -17.90 7.62 10.04
CA GLY A 382 -18.02 6.43 9.21
C GLY A 382 -19.48 6.07 9.01
N VAL A 383 -19.85 5.69 7.81
CA VAL A 383 -21.18 5.24 7.43
C VAL A 383 -21.02 3.91 6.71
N ILE A 384 -21.62 2.85 7.25
CA ILE A 384 -21.62 1.53 6.66
C ILE A 384 -23.04 1.25 6.19
N GLY A 385 -23.22 0.99 4.90
CA GLY A 385 -24.53 0.64 4.35
C GLY A 385 -25.05 -0.68 4.92
N MET A 386 -26.36 -0.74 5.17
CA MET A 386 -27.05 -1.96 5.57
C MET A 386 -27.70 -2.60 4.35
N VAL A 387 -27.65 -3.93 4.28
CA VAL A 387 -28.44 -4.73 3.32
C VAL A 387 -29.80 -5.06 3.91
N ASP A 388 -29.80 -5.47 5.17
CA ASP A 388 -30.95 -6.00 5.87
C ASP A 388 -30.94 -5.45 7.30
N ARG A 389 -31.86 -4.51 7.56
CA ARG A 389 -31.91 -3.81 8.85
C ARG A 389 -32.21 -4.75 10.03
N PRO A 390 -33.21 -5.64 9.98
CA PRO A 390 -33.40 -6.66 11.02
C PRO A 390 -32.12 -7.44 11.34
N LYS A 391 -31.37 -7.87 10.32
CA LYS A 391 -30.10 -8.59 10.54
C LYS A 391 -29.01 -7.70 11.13
N ALA A 392 -28.94 -6.43 10.75
CA ALA A 392 -28.02 -5.47 11.35
C ALA A 392 -28.35 -5.17 12.82
N GLU A 393 -29.64 -5.09 13.17
CA GLU A 393 -30.12 -4.98 14.55
C GLU A 393 -29.77 -6.22 15.36
N GLU A 394 -30.00 -7.42 14.82
CA GLU A 394 -29.61 -8.68 15.44
C GLU A 394 -28.09 -8.76 15.65
N PHE A 395 -27.31 -8.41 14.62
CA PHE A 395 -25.84 -8.36 14.67
C PHE A 395 -25.35 -7.45 15.80
N LEU A 396 -25.89 -6.22 15.90
CA LEU A 396 -25.51 -5.29 16.95
C LEU A 396 -25.91 -5.79 18.34
N ASN A 397 -27.10 -6.38 18.48
CA ASN A 397 -27.54 -6.96 19.74
C ASN A 397 -26.62 -8.09 20.20
N LYS A 398 -26.19 -8.98 19.30
CA LYS A 398 -25.20 -10.02 19.61
C LYS A 398 -23.85 -9.42 20.02
N MET A 399 -23.38 -8.40 19.29
CA MET A 399 -22.15 -7.68 19.62
C MET A 399 -22.19 -7.06 21.01
N ILE A 400 -23.32 -6.48 21.40
CA ILE A 400 -23.52 -5.88 22.72
C ILE A 400 -23.51 -6.93 23.81
N THR A 401 -24.24 -8.03 23.62
CA THR A 401 -24.28 -9.13 24.59
C THR A 401 -22.87 -9.68 24.83
N PHE A 402 -22.09 -9.83 23.77
CA PHE A 402 -20.69 -10.23 23.87
C PHE A 402 -19.83 -9.18 24.60
N ALA A 403 -19.94 -7.91 24.22
CA ALA A 403 -19.16 -6.81 24.79
C ALA A 403 -19.44 -6.58 26.29
N LYS A 404 -20.70 -6.79 26.74
CA LYS A 404 -21.08 -6.70 28.16
C LYS A 404 -20.29 -7.65 29.05
N GLY A 405 -19.75 -8.75 28.51
CA GLY A 405 -18.91 -9.67 29.26
C GLY A 405 -17.41 -9.34 29.27
N ARG A 406 -16.94 -8.36 28.49
CA ARG A 406 -15.49 -8.14 28.24
C ARG A 406 -15.00 -6.70 28.28
N LEU A 407 -15.85 -5.70 28.05
CA LEU A 407 -15.44 -4.29 28.10
C LEU A 407 -15.53 -3.72 29.51
N PRO A 408 -14.61 -2.82 29.92
CA PRO A 408 -14.58 -2.22 31.25
C PRO A 408 -15.80 -1.34 31.57
N ALA A 409 -16.61 -1.00 30.55
CA ALA A 409 -17.92 -0.38 30.71
C ALA A 409 -18.89 -0.97 29.68
N ALA A 410 -20.08 -1.36 30.14
CA ALA A 410 -21.15 -1.79 29.26
C ALA A 410 -21.55 -0.65 28.31
N PRO A 411 -21.94 -0.95 27.06
CA PRO A 411 -22.49 0.06 26.17
C PRO A 411 -23.70 0.71 26.81
N THR A 412 -23.73 2.04 26.84
CA THR A 412 -24.91 2.78 27.29
C THR A 412 -25.81 3.03 26.09
N ASP A 413 -27.09 2.67 26.22
CA ASP A 413 -28.09 3.04 25.24
C ASP A 413 -28.20 4.57 25.19
N ILE A 414 -27.98 5.14 24.01
CA ILE A 414 -28.24 6.56 23.76
C ILE A 414 -29.42 6.65 22.81
N ALA A 415 -30.45 7.37 23.23
CA ALA A 415 -31.51 7.82 22.34
C ALA A 415 -31.06 9.10 21.64
N LEU A 416 -30.66 9.00 20.37
CA LEU A 416 -30.29 10.15 19.56
C LEU A 416 -31.42 10.45 18.57
N ASP A 417 -32.33 11.32 18.99
CA ASP A 417 -33.51 11.74 18.21
C ASP A 417 -34.36 10.56 17.71
N GLY A 418 -34.60 9.59 18.60
CA GLY A 418 -35.39 8.39 18.31
C GLY A 418 -34.62 7.26 17.61
N ALA A 419 -33.35 7.46 17.23
CA ALA A 419 -32.47 6.38 16.81
C ALA A 419 -31.81 5.71 18.02
N LYS A 420 -31.73 4.38 17.98
CA LYS A 420 -31.00 3.59 18.98
C LYS A 420 -29.51 3.62 18.64
N GLY A 421 -28.72 4.18 19.55
CA GLY A 421 -27.27 4.19 19.46
C GLY A 421 -26.61 3.63 20.70
N TYR A 422 -25.32 3.33 20.57
CA TYR A 422 -24.51 2.74 21.62
C TYR A 422 -23.23 3.56 21.79
N LYS A 423 -22.93 3.91 23.03
CA LYS A 423 -21.65 4.51 23.42
C LYS A 423 -20.64 3.42 23.76
N PHE A 424 -19.43 3.52 23.24
CA PHE A 424 -18.32 2.68 23.69
C PHE A 424 -17.29 3.55 24.40
N LYS A 425 -16.70 3.03 25.48
CA LYS A 425 -15.58 3.67 26.15
C LYS A 425 -14.28 3.05 25.63
N ALA A 426 -13.60 3.74 24.73
CA ALA A 426 -12.38 3.26 24.07
C ALA A 426 -11.23 4.25 24.33
N GLY A 427 -10.70 4.22 25.56
CA GLY A 427 -9.68 5.17 26.00
C GLY A 427 -10.24 6.61 26.09
N PRO A 428 -9.55 7.63 25.52
CA PRO A 428 -10.04 9.01 25.51
C PRO A 428 -11.20 9.24 24.52
N LEU A 429 -11.45 8.27 23.63
CA LEU A 429 -12.53 8.36 22.67
C LEU A 429 -13.80 7.75 23.26
N GLU A 430 -14.91 8.40 22.98
CA GLU A 430 -16.25 7.92 23.28
C GLU A 430 -17.02 7.69 21.98
N PRO A 431 -16.54 6.77 21.11
CA PRO A 431 -17.19 6.57 19.84
C PRO A 431 -18.61 6.07 20.06
N ILE A 432 -19.48 6.47 19.14
CA ILE A 432 -20.86 6.03 19.11
C ILE A 432 -21.13 5.26 17.84
N ALA A 433 -21.90 4.18 17.95
CA ALA A 433 -22.46 3.47 16.82
C ALA A 433 -23.98 3.62 16.85
N VAL A 434 -24.56 4.14 15.79
CA VAL A 434 -26.00 4.44 15.69
C VAL A 434 -26.55 3.72 14.47
N LEU A 435 -27.58 2.90 14.68
CA LEU A 435 -28.40 2.42 13.58
C LEU A 435 -29.38 3.51 13.19
N TYR A 436 -29.22 4.03 11.98
CA TYR A 436 -30.04 5.12 11.50
C TYR A 436 -30.44 4.88 10.04
N GLU A 437 -31.74 4.84 9.79
CA GLU A 437 -32.33 4.54 8.47
C GLU A 437 -31.79 3.25 7.83
N ASP A 438 -30.90 3.38 6.84
CA ASP A 438 -30.29 2.36 5.98
C ASP A 438 -28.77 2.21 6.21
N ALA A 439 -28.23 2.82 7.28
CA ALA A 439 -26.82 2.75 7.60
C ALA A 439 -26.54 2.51 9.10
N LEU A 440 -25.40 1.89 9.37
CA LEU A 440 -24.71 1.96 10.65
C LEU A 440 -23.74 3.15 10.60
N ILE A 441 -23.97 4.13 11.46
CA ILE A 441 -23.14 5.33 11.55
C ILE A 441 -22.22 5.18 12.75
N VAL A 442 -20.92 5.31 12.53
CA VAL A 442 -19.90 5.34 13.59
C VAL A 442 -19.31 6.73 13.63
N ALA A 443 -19.42 7.40 14.78
CA ALA A 443 -18.81 8.72 14.98
C ALA A 443 -17.87 8.70 16.18
N SER A 444 -16.85 9.56 16.17
CA SER A 444 -15.89 9.65 17.28
C SER A 444 -16.50 10.19 18.58
N SER A 445 -17.63 10.90 18.50
CA SER A 445 -18.40 11.35 19.66
C SER A 445 -19.86 11.64 19.31
N GLU A 446 -20.70 11.78 20.34
CA GLU A 446 -22.09 12.21 20.21
C GLU A 446 -22.23 13.58 19.53
N ALA A 447 -21.36 14.53 19.87
CA ALA A 447 -21.37 15.87 19.29
C ALA A 447 -21.07 15.84 17.79
N VAL A 448 -20.09 15.02 17.37
CA VAL A 448 -19.71 14.86 15.96
C VAL A 448 -20.85 14.25 15.16
N PHE A 449 -21.51 13.22 15.70
CA PHE A 449 -22.69 12.63 15.05
C PHE A 449 -23.83 13.65 14.87
N LYS A 450 -24.20 14.38 15.93
CA LYS A 450 -25.26 15.39 15.87
C LYS A 450 -24.92 16.47 14.84
N ALA A 451 -23.69 16.98 14.87
CA ALA A 451 -23.23 18.00 13.93
C ALA A 451 -23.24 17.49 12.48
N GLY A 452 -22.73 16.29 12.22
CA GLY A 452 -22.75 15.69 10.88
C GLY A 452 -24.16 15.48 10.36
N ARG A 453 -25.05 14.92 11.19
CA ARG A 453 -26.46 14.72 10.87
C ARG A 453 -27.21 16.02 10.60
N ASP A 454 -27.05 17.03 11.46
CA ASP A 454 -27.79 18.29 11.32
C ASP A 454 -27.35 19.05 10.06
N ARG A 455 -26.06 19.02 9.73
CA ARG A 455 -25.55 19.55 8.46
C ARG A 455 -26.00 18.72 7.26
N ALA A 456 -25.99 17.40 7.36
CA ALA A 456 -26.55 16.51 6.35
C ALA A 456 -28.03 16.85 6.06
N LYS A 457 -28.85 17.13 7.09
CA LYS A 457 -30.24 17.56 6.92
C LYS A 457 -30.36 18.94 6.26
N ALA A 458 -29.49 19.89 6.62
CA ALA A 458 -29.55 21.27 6.14
C ALA A 458 -28.96 21.48 4.72
N ASP A 459 -27.90 20.74 4.38
CA ASP A 459 -27.09 20.96 3.19
C ASP A 459 -26.46 19.64 2.70
N SER A 460 -27.30 18.62 2.47
CA SER A 460 -26.88 17.30 2.04
C SER A 460 -26.12 17.28 0.71
N MET A 461 -25.04 16.51 0.59
CA MET A 461 -24.41 16.23 -0.72
C MET A 461 -25.36 15.53 -1.70
N ALA A 462 -26.43 14.86 -1.24
CA ALA A 462 -27.36 14.10 -2.10
C ALA A 462 -28.14 14.95 -3.12
N GLY A 463 -28.22 16.27 -2.94
CA GLY A 463 -28.97 17.19 -3.81
C GLY A 463 -28.11 18.16 -4.61
N GLY A 464 -26.83 17.86 -4.87
CA GLY A 464 -25.96 18.70 -5.70
C GLY A 464 -25.01 17.87 -6.57
N ASP A 465 -24.26 18.53 -7.46
CA ASP A 465 -23.32 17.91 -8.41
C ASP A 465 -22.29 16.98 -7.74
N HIS A 466 -22.05 17.18 -6.44
CA HIS A 466 -21.16 16.35 -5.62
C HIS A 466 -21.73 14.97 -5.26
N ALA A 467 -23.04 14.75 -5.40
CA ALA A 467 -23.67 13.44 -5.23
C ALA A 467 -23.09 12.42 -6.22
N GLU A 468 -22.90 12.83 -7.49
CA GLU A 468 -22.32 11.98 -8.54
C GLU A 468 -20.87 11.58 -8.24
N ALA A 469 -20.10 12.46 -7.59
CA ALA A 469 -18.72 12.19 -7.21
C ALA A 469 -18.59 11.09 -6.13
N LEU A 470 -19.56 11.01 -5.22
CA LEU A 470 -19.65 9.89 -4.28
C LEU A 470 -20.28 8.64 -4.90
N ASP A 471 -20.95 8.76 -6.05
CA ASP A 471 -21.59 7.66 -6.77
C ASP A 471 -20.71 6.95 -7.81
N GLY A 472 -19.49 7.46 -8.06
CA GLY A 472 -18.47 6.74 -8.82
C GLY A 472 -18.02 5.44 -8.13
N ASP A 473 -17.96 4.34 -8.86
CA ASP A 473 -17.28 3.13 -8.39
C ASP A 473 -15.80 3.44 -8.15
N VAL A 474 -15.31 3.04 -6.96
CA VAL A 474 -13.94 3.13 -6.42
C VAL A 474 -13.02 4.11 -7.17
N VAL A 475 -12.93 5.36 -6.69
CA VAL A 475 -11.83 6.25 -7.05
C VAL A 475 -10.63 5.90 -6.17
N PHE A 476 -9.66 5.15 -6.72
CA PHE A 476 -8.30 5.20 -6.19
C PHE A 476 -7.73 6.58 -6.52
N GLY A 477 -7.74 7.48 -5.53
CA GLY A 477 -6.95 8.70 -5.58
C GLY A 477 -5.62 8.49 -4.86
N GLN A 478 -4.52 8.97 -5.43
CA GLN A 478 -3.28 9.10 -4.64
C GLN A 478 -3.50 10.13 -3.52
N VAL A 479 -2.60 10.23 -2.53
CA VAL A 479 -2.56 11.38 -1.59
C VAL A 479 -2.59 12.73 -2.36
N ALA A 480 -2.15 12.72 -3.62
CA ALA A 480 -2.25 13.81 -4.57
C ALA A 480 -3.68 14.20 -5.00
N ASP A 481 -4.72 13.38 -4.80
CA ASP A 481 -6.13 13.69 -5.13
C ASP A 481 -6.93 14.23 -3.94
N LEU A 482 -6.40 14.10 -2.72
CA LEU A 482 -6.98 14.74 -1.54
C LEU A 482 -6.75 16.26 -1.59
N MET A 483 -5.62 16.72 -2.15
CA MET A 483 -5.25 18.13 -2.21
C MET A 483 -6.11 18.96 -3.17
N PRO A 484 -6.34 18.53 -4.42
CA PRO A 484 -7.22 19.22 -5.36
C PRO A 484 -8.67 19.22 -4.88
N PHE A 485 -9.11 18.18 -4.16
CA PHE A 485 -10.45 18.15 -3.55
C PHE A 485 -10.59 19.21 -2.44
N VAL A 486 -9.62 19.30 -1.53
CA VAL A 486 -9.59 20.31 -0.46
C VAL A 486 -9.46 21.72 -1.03
N LEU A 487 -8.66 21.91 -2.07
CA LEU A 487 -8.51 23.18 -2.81
C LEU A 487 -9.79 23.58 -3.55
N ALA A 488 -10.46 22.64 -4.24
CA ALA A 488 -11.71 22.93 -4.96
C ALA A 488 -12.89 23.26 -4.03
N ALA A 489 -12.95 22.63 -2.85
CA ALA A 489 -13.91 22.99 -1.81
C ALA A 489 -13.63 24.38 -1.24
N SER A 490 -12.35 24.71 -1.03
CA SER A 490 -11.88 26.04 -0.61
C SER A 490 -12.22 27.14 -1.62
N ASP A 491 -11.98 26.89 -2.90
CA ASP A 491 -12.14 27.88 -3.97
C ASP A 491 -13.62 28.15 -4.29
N LYS A 492 -14.48 27.13 -4.18
CA LYS A 492 -15.95 27.32 -4.28
C LYS A 492 -16.52 28.13 -3.12
N ASP A 493 -15.97 27.99 -1.90
CA ASP A 493 -16.38 28.79 -0.75
C ASP A 493 -15.91 30.25 -0.89
N LYS A 494 -14.67 30.45 -1.37
CA LYS A 494 -14.14 31.80 -1.72
C LYS A 494 -14.97 32.48 -2.82
N ALA A 495 -15.34 31.77 -3.88
CA ALA A 495 -16.17 32.31 -4.98
C ALA A 495 -17.59 32.71 -4.56
N ARG A 496 -18.09 32.18 -3.43
CA ARG A 496 -19.42 32.50 -2.87
C ARG A 496 -19.37 33.62 -1.81
N GLY A 497 -18.22 34.27 -1.62
CA GLY A 497 -18.04 35.29 -0.58
C GLY A 497 -18.09 34.75 0.85
N LYS A 498 -18.01 33.42 1.02
CA LYS A 498 -17.97 32.76 2.33
C LYS A 498 -16.55 32.34 2.61
N HIS A 499 -15.76 33.28 3.14
CA HIS A 499 -14.39 33.00 3.52
C HIS A 499 -14.36 31.95 4.64
N ASN A 500 -13.86 30.75 4.33
CA ASN A 500 -13.66 29.69 5.31
C ASN A 500 -12.15 29.56 5.62
N PRO A 501 -11.63 30.22 6.65
CA PRO A 501 -10.20 30.22 6.97
C PRO A 501 -9.62 28.83 7.28
N SER A 502 -10.48 27.83 7.49
CA SER A 502 -10.08 26.45 7.77
C SER A 502 -9.56 25.68 6.55
N SER A 503 -10.08 25.97 5.35
CA SER A 503 -9.64 25.28 4.13
C SER A 503 -8.26 25.78 3.67
N GLU A 504 -7.98 27.07 3.89
CA GLU A 504 -6.69 27.71 3.61
C GLU A 504 -5.58 27.24 4.57
N ALA A 505 -5.89 27.08 5.85
CA ALA A 505 -4.97 26.51 6.83
C ALA A 505 -4.62 25.03 6.55
N ALA A 506 -5.58 24.24 6.06
CA ALA A 506 -5.34 22.84 5.66
C ALA A 506 -4.41 22.74 4.45
N VAL A 507 -4.58 23.63 3.47
CA VAL A 507 -3.74 23.73 2.26
C VAL A 507 -2.29 24.12 2.61
N GLN A 508 -2.11 25.12 3.49
CA GLN A 508 -0.78 25.58 3.90
C GLN A 508 -0.02 24.53 4.74
N ALA A 509 -0.72 23.77 5.58
CA ALA A 509 -0.12 22.69 6.37
C ALA A 509 0.38 21.51 5.50
N LEU A 510 -0.29 21.24 4.38
CA LEU A 510 0.04 20.12 3.49
C LEU A 510 1.11 20.46 2.43
N ALA A 511 1.27 21.74 2.08
CA ALA A 511 2.32 22.22 1.17
C ALA A 511 3.72 22.30 1.81
N ALA A 512 3.83 22.16 3.14
CA ALA A 512 5.06 22.40 3.90
C ALA A 512 6.03 21.20 4.02
N GLU A 513 5.68 19.99 3.55
CA GLU A 513 6.61 18.83 3.59
C GLU A 513 6.66 18.04 2.24
N PRO A 514 7.85 17.60 1.79
CA PRO A 514 8.01 16.89 0.52
C PRO A 514 7.48 15.44 0.58
N VAL A 515 6.68 15.09 -0.43
CA VAL A 515 5.95 13.81 -0.63
C VAL A 515 6.84 12.55 -0.70
N MET A 516 8.17 12.69 -0.85
CA MET A 516 9.09 11.57 -1.09
C MET A 516 9.68 10.90 0.17
N ALA A 517 9.30 11.33 1.38
CA ALA A 517 9.84 10.77 2.64
C ALA A 517 8.92 9.72 3.32
N TRP A 518 8.12 8.98 2.54
CA TRP A 518 7.26 7.92 3.06
C TRP A 518 7.97 6.56 2.95
N GLN A 519 8.98 6.36 3.81
CA GLN A 519 9.58 5.04 4.01
C GLN A 519 8.84 4.31 5.13
N LEU A 520 8.22 3.18 4.79
CA LEU A 520 7.71 2.22 5.77
C LEU A 520 8.89 1.31 6.16
N GLU A 521 9.68 1.71 7.14
CA GLU A 521 10.64 0.80 7.80
C GLU A 521 9.88 -0.03 8.84
N LEU A 522 9.70 -1.32 8.54
CA LEU A 522 9.35 -2.32 9.53
C LEU A 522 10.66 -2.83 10.14
N ASP A 523 11.08 -2.23 11.25
CA ASP A 523 12.16 -2.77 12.08
C ASP A 523 11.63 -3.95 12.91
N GLN A 524 12.42 -5.02 13.03
CA GLN A 524 12.05 -6.26 13.71
C GLN A 524 12.14 -6.17 15.25
N ALA A 525 12.63 -5.05 15.79
CA ALA A 525 12.73 -4.84 17.23
C ALA A 525 11.67 -3.83 17.74
N GLY A 526 10.55 -4.32 18.26
CA GLY A 526 9.65 -3.53 19.13
C GLY A 526 8.30 -3.13 18.51
N LEU A 527 7.27 -3.88 18.91
CA LEU A 527 5.89 -3.85 18.38
C LEU A 527 5.02 -2.65 18.85
N ILE A 528 5.59 -1.45 18.95
CA ILE A 528 4.85 -0.18 18.93
C ILE A 528 5.57 0.74 17.95
N GLY A 529 5.45 0.42 16.66
CA GLY A 529 5.69 1.40 15.62
C GLY A 529 4.61 2.47 15.74
N THR A 530 4.92 3.60 16.38
CA THR A 530 4.16 4.82 16.14
C THR A 530 4.27 5.10 14.64
N ALA A 531 3.19 4.84 13.90
CA ALA A 531 3.08 5.35 12.55
C ALA A 531 3.14 6.87 12.68
N ARG A 532 4.33 7.47 12.47
CA ARG A 532 4.47 8.92 12.25
C ARG A 532 3.91 9.23 10.86
N THR A 533 2.62 8.97 10.67
CA THR A 533 1.89 9.48 9.52
C THR A 533 1.40 10.87 9.91
N LYS A 534 2.21 11.89 9.65
CA LYS A 534 1.68 13.24 9.52
C LYS A 534 0.81 13.24 8.24
N GLY A 535 -0.50 13.04 8.43
CA GLY A 535 -1.50 13.26 7.38
C GLY A 535 -2.00 12.01 6.66
N ALA A 536 -2.97 11.30 7.26
CA ALA A 536 -4.03 10.57 6.54
C ALA A 536 -5.10 10.07 7.54
N ALA A 537 -5.97 10.95 8.02
CA ALA A 537 -7.04 10.58 8.95
C ALA A 537 -8.13 9.66 8.33
N ALA A 538 -8.22 9.58 6.99
CA ALA A 538 -9.30 8.87 6.29
C ALA A 538 -9.22 7.35 6.29
N ALA A 539 -8.02 6.77 6.15
CA ALA A 539 -7.82 5.34 6.32
C ALA A 539 -7.83 4.94 7.80
N ALA A 540 -7.45 5.87 8.69
CA ALA A 540 -7.23 5.60 10.11
C ALA A 540 -8.50 5.24 10.92
N GLY A 541 -9.69 5.67 10.51
CA GLY A 541 -10.93 5.37 11.25
C GLY A 541 -11.41 3.93 11.09
N VAL A 542 -11.55 3.44 9.85
CA VAL A 542 -12.00 2.06 9.56
C VAL A 542 -10.89 1.06 9.84
N VAL A 543 -9.65 1.38 9.47
CA VAL A 543 -8.47 0.58 9.85
C VAL A 543 -8.28 0.64 11.36
N GLY A 544 -8.59 1.74 12.04
CA GLY A 544 -8.49 1.86 13.49
C GLY A 544 -9.48 0.98 14.24
N VAL A 545 -10.73 0.87 13.78
CA VAL A 545 -11.72 -0.07 14.39
C VAL A 545 -11.35 -1.52 14.09
N LEU A 546 -10.95 -1.84 12.85
CA LEU A 546 -10.47 -3.18 12.51
C LEU A 546 -9.19 -3.54 13.27
N ALA A 547 -8.25 -2.61 13.43
CA ALA A 547 -7.01 -2.79 14.19
C ALA A 547 -7.27 -2.91 15.70
N ALA A 548 -8.18 -2.13 16.27
CA ALA A 548 -8.52 -2.23 17.69
C ALA A 548 -9.08 -3.61 18.07
N VAL A 549 -9.81 -4.26 17.16
CA VAL A 549 -10.32 -5.63 17.35
C VAL A 549 -9.28 -6.67 16.92
N ALA A 550 -8.51 -6.43 15.86
CA ALA A 550 -7.55 -7.38 15.31
C ALA A 550 -6.24 -7.47 16.10
N VAL A 551 -5.76 -6.40 16.74
CA VAL A 551 -4.46 -6.39 17.45
C VAL A 551 -4.45 -7.36 18.64
N PRO A 552 -5.43 -7.35 19.57
CA PRO A 552 -5.46 -8.36 20.64
C PRO A 552 -5.60 -9.79 20.11
N ALA A 553 -6.35 -9.98 19.02
CA ALA A 553 -6.50 -11.28 18.36
C ALA A 553 -5.20 -11.74 17.69
N LEU A 554 -4.44 -10.82 17.09
CA LEU A 554 -3.15 -11.08 16.45
C LEU A 554 -2.07 -11.44 17.49
N HIS A 555 -2.06 -10.77 18.65
CA HIS A 555 -1.18 -11.17 19.77
C HIS A 555 -1.52 -12.57 20.30
N LYS A 556 -2.80 -12.87 20.49
CA LYS A 556 -3.22 -14.21 20.90
C LYS A 556 -2.84 -15.26 19.85
N TYR A 557 -3.02 -14.95 18.57
CA TYR A 557 -2.68 -15.85 17.46
C TYR A 557 -1.18 -16.09 17.37
N THR A 558 -0.36 -15.05 17.43
CA THR A 558 1.11 -15.20 17.40
C THR A 558 1.60 -16.02 18.59
N ARG A 559 1.00 -15.86 19.78
CA ARG A 559 1.27 -16.75 20.93
C ARG A 559 0.85 -18.19 20.65
N GLN A 560 -0.34 -18.44 20.13
CA GLN A 560 -0.80 -19.80 19.77
C GLN A 560 0.03 -20.45 18.66
N ALA A 561 0.51 -19.68 17.70
CA ALA A 561 1.40 -20.16 16.66
C ALA A 561 2.74 -20.60 17.27
N LYS A 562 3.28 -19.82 18.22
CA LYS A 562 4.49 -20.18 18.97
C LYS A 562 4.29 -21.43 19.83
N THR A 563 3.18 -21.56 20.56
CA THR A 563 2.92 -22.75 21.41
C THR A 563 2.78 -24.05 20.62
N SER A 564 2.43 -23.98 19.33
CA SER A 564 2.35 -25.17 18.47
C SER A 564 3.72 -25.86 18.29
N GLU A 565 4.82 -25.11 18.36
CA GLU A 565 6.18 -25.65 18.26
C GLU A 565 6.46 -26.66 19.38
N ALA A 566 6.20 -26.29 20.64
CA ALA A 566 6.40 -27.16 21.79
C ALA A 566 5.63 -28.48 21.66
N LEU A 567 4.35 -28.40 21.23
CA LEU A 567 3.50 -29.57 21.08
C LEU A 567 4.01 -30.54 20.01
N VAL A 568 4.47 -30.02 18.86
CA VAL A 568 5.03 -30.85 17.79
C VAL A 568 6.28 -31.59 18.28
N HIS A 569 7.19 -30.89 18.97
CA HIS A 569 8.45 -31.49 19.37
C HIS A 569 8.35 -32.42 20.59
N LEU A 570 7.39 -32.19 21.49
CA LEU A 570 7.05 -33.17 22.52
C LEU A 570 6.47 -34.47 21.91
N GLN A 571 5.73 -34.38 20.80
CA GLN A 571 5.26 -35.57 20.08
C GLN A 571 6.40 -36.31 19.39
N ASP A 572 7.40 -35.59 18.86
CA ASP A 572 8.60 -36.20 18.29
C ASP A 572 9.40 -36.94 19.37
N LEU A 573 9.62 -36.31 20.53
CA LEU A 573 10.27 -36.93 21.70
C LEU A 573 9.53 -38.17 22.18
N ARG A 574 8.19 -38.15 22.17
CA ARG A 574 7.38 -39.34 22.48
C ARG A 574 7.67 -40.48 21.50
N ARG A 575 7.65 -40.20 20.19
CA ARG A 575 7.88 -41.23 19.16
C ARG A 575 9.28 -41.81 19.30
N ALA A 576 10.28 -40.95 19.55
CA ALA A 576 11.65 -41.34 19.82
C ALA A 576 11.79 -42.21 21.07
N ALA A 577 11.20 -41.79 22.19
CA ALA A 577 11.25 -42.54 23.45
C ALA A 577 10.60 -43.92 23.30
N SER A 578 9.45 -43.99 22.61
CA SER A 578 8.79 -45.25 22.30
C SER A 578 9.66 -46.16 21.43
N ALA A 579 10.29 -45.63 20.39
CA ALA A 579 11.17 -46.39 19.51
C ALA A 579 12.43 -46.89 20.25
N TYR A 580 13.00 -46.07 21.13
CA TYR A 580 14.14 -46.46 21.94
C TYR A 580 13.79 -47.59 22.92
N PHE A 581 12.64 -47.48 23.59
CA PHE A 581 12.19 -48.45 24.59
C PHE A 581 11.87 -49.83 23.98
N THR A 582 11.30 -49.86 22.76
CA THR A 582 10.93 -51.11 22.08
C THR A 582 12.11 -51.76 21.35
N ALA A 583 13.18 -51.01 21.05
CA ALA A 583 14.37 -51.53 20.41
C ALA A 583 15.23 -52.34 21.40
N PRO A 584 15.72 -53.54 21.02
CA PRO A 584 16.68 -54.29 21.84
C PRO A 584 17.96 -53.48 22.08
N GLN A 585 18.29 -53.25 23.34
CA GLN A 585 19.50 -52.53 23.74
C GLN A 585 20.55 -53.52 24.27
N VAL A 586 21.82 -53.27 23.97
CA VAL A 586 22.94 -54.03 24.51
C VAL A 586 23.98 -53.10 25.15
N ASP A 587 24.64 -53.57 26.19
CA ASP A 587 25.77 -52.85 26.78
C ASP A 587 27.04 -52.95 25.91
N LYS A 588 28.13 -52.32 26.35
CA LYS A 588 29.42 -52.35 25.63
C LYS A 588 30.05 -53.75 25.54
N LEU A 589 29.59 -54.69 26.36
CA LEU A 589 30.05 -56.08 26.37
C LEU A 589 29.13 -57.00 25.56
N GLY A 590 28.05 -56.47 24.98
CA GLY A 590 27.06 -57.22 24.21
C GLY A 590 25.98 -57.89 25.04
N ASN A 591 25.89 -57.61 26.35
CA ASN A 591 24.81 -58.14 27.17
C ASN A 591 23.51 -57.38 26.90
N ALA A 592 22.39 -58.09 26.78
CA ALA A 592 21.08 -57.48 26.67
C ALA A 592 20.78 -56.62 27.92
N LEU A 593 20.38 -55.38 27.70
CA LEU A 593 19.92 -54.48 28.74
C LEU A 593 18.40 -54.67 28.99
N PRO A 594 17.92 -54.49 30.23
CA PRO A 594 16.48 -54.49 30.50
C PRO A 594 15.79 -53.33 29.77
N CYS A 595 14.50 -53.50 29.45
CA CYS A 595 13.69 -52.45 28.82
C CYS A 595 13.75 -51.16 29.64
N ARG A 596 14.29 -50.08 29.08
CA ARG A 596 14.43 -48.79 29.76
C ARG A 596 14.47 -47.65 28.75
N PHE A 597 14.12 -46.46 29.20
CA PHE A 597 14.30 -45.24 28.41
C PHE A 597 15.78 -44.80 28.45
N PRO A 598 16.22 -43.90 27.54
CA PRO A 598 17.57 -43.33 27.60
C PRO A 598 17.83 -42.65 28.93
N THR A 599 19.10 -42.46 29.29
CA THR A 599 19.47 -41.65 30.46
C THR A 599 18.88 -40.24 30.37
N PRO A 600 18.57 -39.58 31.50
CA PRO A 600 18.03 -38.22 31.48
C PRO A 600 18.90 -37.24 30.67
N ALA A 601 18.23 -36.35 29.92
CA ALA A 601 18.83 -35.26 29.18
C ALA A 601 18.55 -33.92 29.90
N PRO A 602 19.58 -33.08 30.14
CA PRO A 602 19.39 -31.78 30.78
C PRO A 602 18.61 -30.83 29.87
N VAL A 603 18.12 -29.73 30.45
CA VAL A 603 17.49 -28.63 29.69
C VAL A 603 18.46 -28.14 28.61
N THR A 604 18.01 -28.19 27.36
CA THR A 604 18.82 -27.89 26.16
C THR A 604 18.00 -27.03 25.18
N PRO A 605 18.51 -25.87 24.73
CA PRO A 605 19.68 -25.17 25.27
C PRO A 605 19.51 -24.81 26.75
N ALA A 606 20.61 -24.73 27.50
CA ALA A 606 20.56 -24.25 28.87
C ALA A 606 20.40 -22.71 28.88
N GLY A 607 19.50 -22.19 29.72
CA GLY A 607 19.27 -20.74 29.85
C GLY A 607 18.31 -20.42 31.00
N THR A 608 18.31 -19.17 31.46
CA THR A 608 17.47 -18.71 32.60
C THR A 608 16.21 -17.95 32.19
N SER A 609 16.07 -17.59 30.93
CA SER A 609 14.93 -16.83 30.38
C SER A 609 14.69 -17.34 28.94
N CYS A 610 14.28 -16.46 28.02
CA CYS A 610 14.37 -16.66 26.58
C CYS A 610 15.75 -17.18 26.14
N CYS A 611 15.99 -17.28 24.83
CA CYS A 611 17.28 -17.82 24.42
C CYS A 611 18.47 -17.04 25.00
N ASP A 612 19.50 -17.76 25.46
CA ASP A 612 20.75 -17.16 25.90
C ASP A 612 21.24 -16.18 24.81
N PRO A 613 21.60 -14.93 25.13
CA PRO A 613 22.11 -13.97 24.15
C PRO A 613 23.32 -14.48 23.34
N ALA A 614 24.08 -15.46 23.84
CA ALA A 614 25.14 -16.11 23.09
C ALA A 614 24.64 -17.06 21.98
N LEU A 615 23.38 -17.49 22.08
CA LEU A 615 22.67 -18.38 21.16
C LEU A 615 21.57 -17.66 20.36
N ASP A 616 21.34 -16.37 20.59
CA ASP A 616 20.46 -15.50 19.80
C ASP A 616 21.30 -14.39 19.15
N LYS A 617 21.99 -14.72 18.06
CA LYS A 617 22.95 -13.79 17.43
C LYS A 617 22.27 -12.68 16.64
N ASP A 618 21.05 -12.90 16.18
CA ASP A 618 20.28 -11.92 15.41
C ASP A 618 19.33 -11.08 16.29
N GLY A 619 19.20 -11.41 17.58
CA GLY A 619 18.39 -10.66 18.55
C GLY A 619 16.90 -10.84 18.33
N ASP A 620 16.49 -11.93 17.67
CA ASP A 620 15.10 -12.20 17.30
C ASP A 620 14.30 -12.92 18.41
N LYS A 621 14.93 -13.14 19.57
CA LYS A 621 14.40 -13.84 20.75
C LYS A 621 14.12 -15.32 20.52
N ARG A 622 14.80 -15.95 19.56
CA ARG A 622 14.82 -17.41 19.35
C ARG A 622 16.23 -17.94 19.55
N CYS A 623 16.31 -19.21 19.89
CA CYS A 623 17.58 -19.91 19.86
C CYS A 623 17.95 -20.25 18.44
N ASP A 624 19.11 -19.75 18.00
CA ASP A 624 19.74 -20.13 16.75
C ASP A 624 20.04 -21.63 16.72
N ALA A 625 20.06 -22.17 15.49
CA ALA A 625 20.43 -23.55 15.26
C ALA A 625 21.87 -23.80 15.72
N ASN A 626 22.03 -24.66 16.73
CA ASN A 626 23.34 -25.08 17.21
C ASN A 626 23.36 -26.60 17.46
N PRO A 627 23.75 -27.40 16.44
CA PRO A 627 23.74 -28.85 16.52
C PRO A 627 24.58 -29.44 17.65
N THR A 628 25.66 -28.77 18.07
CA THR A 628 26.58 -29.29 19.09
C THR A 628 25.96 -29.31 20.50
N LEU A 629 24.95 -28.48 20.77
CA LEU A 629 24.19 -28.52 22.02
C LEU A 629 23.41 -29.83 22.19
N TRP A 630 23.05 -30.45 21.05
CA TRP A 630 22.30 -31.70 21.00
C TRP A 630 23.21 -32.93 20.93
N ASP A 631 24.54 -32.75 20.96
CA ASP A 631 25.54 -33.82 20.92
C ASP A 631 25.75 -34.46 22.31
N VAL A 632 24.64 -34.68 23.02
CA VAL A 632 24.58 -35.35 24.32
C VAL A 632 24.05 -36.77 24.09
N PRO A 633 24.64 -37.82 24.71
CA PRO A 633 24.24 -39.21 24.46
C PRO A 633 22.73 -39.48 24.59
N ALA A 634 22.06 -38.79 25.52
CA ALA A 634 20.62 -38.89 25.71
C ALA A 634 19.81 -38.37 24.49
N TRP A 635 20.18 -37.22 23.93
CA TRP A 635 19.54 -36.65 22.75
C TRP A 635 19.84 -37.48 21.48
N GLN A 636 21.06 -37.99 21.35
CA GLN A 636 21.43 -38.90 20.28
C GLN A 636 20.62 -40.21 20.33
N ALA A 637 20.45 -40.78 21.53
CA ALA A 637 19.63 -41.97 21.74
C ALA A 637 18.16 -41.75 21.34
N LEU A 638 17.64 -40.53 21.53
CA LEU A 638 16.30 -40.12 21.09
C LEU A 638 16.27 -39.65 19.63
N SER A 639 17.40 -39.59 18.93
CA SER A 639 17.48 -38.99 17.59
C SER A 639 16.82 -37.60 17.53
N PHE A 640 16.95 -36.81 18.59
CA PHE A 640 16.30 -35.50 18.74
C PHE A 640 17.34 -34.39 18.68
N ALA A 641 17.13 -33.43 17.77
CA ALA A 641 17.94 -32.22 17.68
C ALA A 641 17.12 -31.09 17.03
N ARG A 642 17.50 -29.84 17.30
CA ARG A 642 16.89 -28.66 16.68
C ARG A 642 17.84 -28.06 15.65
N GLY A 643 17.52 -28.29 14.37
CA GLY A 643 18.27 -27.77 13.23
C GLY A 643 17.86 -26.37 12.78
N ASP A 644 16.72 -25.88 13.28
CA ASP A 644 16.16 -24.56 12.97
C ASP A 644 16.10 -23.68 14.23
N ARG A 645 15.82 -22.40 14.02
CA ARG A 645 15.50 -21.46 15.10
C ARG A 645 14.27 -21.94 15.88
N HIS A 646 14.32 -21.86 17.21
CA HIS A 646 13.29 -22.42 18.09
C HIS A 646 13.05 -21.53 19.32
N TYR A 647 11.82 -21.55 19.84
CA TYR A 647 11.41 -20.77 21.03
C TYR A 647 11.59 -21.53 22.35
N TYR A 648 11.60 -22.86 22.31
CA TYR A 648 11.52 -23.70 23.51
C TYR A 648 12.82 -24.43 23.80
N GLN A 649 13.17 -24.52 25.08
CA GLN A 649 14.19 -25.41 25.61
C GLN A 649 13.55 -26.75 25.96
N TYR A 650 14.27 -27.86 25.74
CA TYR A 650 13.74 -29.21 25.95
C TYR A 650 14.51 -29.95 27.03
N ALA A 651 13.83 -30.75 27.84
CA ALA A 651 14.42 -31.67 28.81
C ALA A 651 13.75 -33.04 28.72
N PHE A 652 14.49 -34.08 29.11
CA PHE A 652 13.97 -35.45 29.13
C PHE A 652 14.41 -36.13 30.43
N ASP A 653 13.48 -36.37 31.34
CA ASP A 653 13.74 -37.14 32.56
C ASP A 653 13.23 -38.57 32.38
N SER A 654 13.95 -39.54 32.93
CA SER A 654 13.58 -40.95 32.89
C SER A 654 14.05 -41.69 34.13
N SER A 655 13.29 -42.70 34.53
CA SER A 655 13.63 -43.53 35.69
C SER A 655 13.03 -44.93 35.59
N GLY A 656 13.61 -45.88 36.33
CA GLY A 656 13.15 -47.26 36.40
C GLY A 656 13.50 -48.11 35.17
N GLU A 657 13.19 -49.40 35.27
CA GLU A 657 13.40 -50.39 34.21
C GLU A 657 12.18 -51.33 34.16
N GLY A 658 11.99 -52.02 33.04
CA GLY A 658 10.86 -52.90 32.79
C GLY A 658 9.51 -52.17 32.93
N ASN A 659 8.58 -52.79 33.66
CA ASN A 659 7.26 -52.22 33.95
C ASN A 659 7.29 -50.99 34.89
N ALA A 660 8.43 -50.70 35.51
CA ALA A 660 8.64 -49.50 36.32
C ALA A 660 9.26 -48.34 35.53
N ALA A 661 9.61 -48.54 34.26
CA ALA A 661 10.22 -47.52 33.43
C ALA A 661 9.21 -46.37 33.15
N THR A 662 9.62 -45.14 33.41
CA THR A 662 8.84 -43.93 33.16
C THR A 662 9.71 -42.85 32.52
N TYR A 663 9.09 -41.92 31.82
CA TYR A 663 9.76 -40.72 31.33
C TYR A 663 8.84 -39.48 31.37
N THR A 664 9.47 -38.31 31.42
CA THR A 664 8.85 -36.99 31.32
C THR A 664 9.64 -36.16 30.31
N ALA A 665 9.02 -35.81 29.19
CA ALA A 665 9.55 -34.83 28.24
C ALA A 665 8.94 -33.46 28.56
N THR A 666 9.79 -32.44 28.72
CA THR A 666 9.36 -31.08 29.06
C THR A 666 9.86 -30.08 28.03
N ALA A 667 9.00 -29.14 27.65
CA ALA A 667 9.36 -27.98 26.86
C ALA A 667 9.12 -26.70 27.69
N TYR A 668 10.15 -25.88 27.82
CA TYR A 668 10.15 -24.60 28.55
C TYR A 668 10.29 -23.46 27.56
N GLY A 669 9.37 -22.49 27.57
CA GLY A 669 9.44 -21.32 26.70
C GLY A 669 9.13 -20.05 27.47
N ASP A 670 10.01 -19.06 27.37
CA ASP A 670 9.80 -17.71 27.87
C ASP A 670 9.66 -16.79 26.64
N LEU A 671 8.41 -16.59 26.20
CA LEU A 671 8.10 -16.01 24.90
C LEU A 671 8.18 -14.48 24.87
N ASP A 672 8.19 -13.83 26.04
CA ASP A 672 8.28 -12.39 26.21
C ASP A 672 9.52 -11.91 26.98
N CYS A 673 10.37 -12.84 27.43
CA CYS A 673 11.68 -12.63 28.05
C CYS A 673 11.59 -12.08 29.48
N ASP A 674 10.58 -12.48 30.26
CA ASP A 674 10.37 -11.97 31.62
C ASP A 674 10.90 -12.90 32.73
N GLY A 675 11.40 -14.08 32.35
CA GLY A 675 11.92 -15.12 33.26
C GLY A 675 10.86 -16.10 33.76
N VAL A 676 9.60 -15.98 33.32
CA VAL A 676 8.52 -16.93 33.61
C VAL A 676 8.31 -17.86 32.42
N PHE A 677 8.38 -19.16 32.68
CA PHE A 677 8.29 -20.16 31.63
C PHE A 677 6.85 -20.66 31.44
N SER A 678 6.37 -20.60 30.19
CA SER A 678 5.38 -21.54 29.67
C SER A 678 5.96 -22.94 29.70
N THR A 679 5.33 -23.86 30.42
CA THR A 679 5.81 -25.23 30.59
C THR A 679 4.81 -26.22 30.00
N PHE A 680 5.30 -27.06 29.09
CA PHE A 680 4.53 -28.15 28.49
C PHE A 680 5.18 -29.48 28.87
N GLN A 681 4.42 -30.40 29.45
CA GLN A 681 4.92 -31.69 29.89
C GLN A 681 4.16 -32.84 29.24
N LEU A 682 4.91 -33.83 28.77
CA LEU A 682 4.40 -35.09 28.26
C LEU A 682 5.04 -36.24 29.04
N THR A 683 4.22 -37.06 29.67
CA THR A 683 4.67 -38.21 30.47
C THR A 683 4.30 -39.53 29.78
N GLY A 684 5.14 -40.54 29.97
CA GLY A 684 4.91 -41.87 29.43
C GLY A 684 5.52 -42.98 30.29
N LYS A 685 5.08 -44.21 30.04
CA LYS A 685 5.50 -45.41 30.79
C LYS A 685 5.85 -46.55 29.85
N GLY A 686 6.83 -47.36 30.24
CA GLY A 686 7.14 -48.61 29.59
C GLY A 686 6.31 -49.75 30.16
N GLN A 687 6.03 -50.74 29.32
CA GLN A 687 5.41 -52.01 29.71
C GLN A 687 6.25 -53.15 29.13
N VAL A 688 6.32 -54.25 29.87
CA VAL A 688 6.94 -55.50 29.44
C VAL A 688 5.87 -56.56 29.49
N ASP A 689 5.58 -57.15 28.34
CA ASP A 689 4.55 -58.16 28.22
C ASP A 689 5.00 -59.49 28.88
N ALA A 690 4.13 -60.49 28.86
CA ALA A 690 4.44 -61.81 29.40
C ALA A 690 5.56 -62.55 28.64
N SER A 691 5.87 -62.15 27.39
CA SER A 691 6.94 -62.71 26.57
C SER A 691 8.31 -62.06 26.82
N GLY A 692 8.34 -60.95 27.57
CA GLY A 692 9.54 -60.14 27.79
C GLY A 692 9.76 -59.08 26.71
N ALA A 693 8.81 -58.88 25.79
CA ALA A 693 8.87 -57.84 24.79
C ALA A 693 8.56 -56.47 25.42
N CYS A 694 9.34 -55.46 25.04
CA CYS A 694 9.19 -54.09 25.51
C CYS A 694 8.15 -53.36 24.65
N GLU A 695 7.10 -52.84 25.28
CA GLU A 695 6.07 -52.00 24.65
C GLU A 695 6.00 -50.65 25.37
N ALA A 696 5.93 -49.55 24.62
CA ALA A 696 5.68 -48.24 25.22
C ALA A 696 4.18 -48.01 25.36
N ALA A 697 3.71 -47.72 26.58
CA ALA A 697 2.32 -47.36 26.79
C ALA A 697 2.01 -46.02 26.09
N ALA A 698 0.76 -45.85 25.66
CA ALA A 698 0.28 -44.56 25.18
C ALA A 698 0.53 -43.49 26.26
N PRO A 699 1.02 -42.30 25.88
CA PRO A 699 1.33 -41.25 26.84
C PRO A 699 0.06 -40.78 27.54
N THR A 700 0.26 -40.17 28.69
CA THR A 700 -0.76 -39.37 29.36
C THR A 700 -0.94 -38.02 28.66
N GLU A 701 -2.03 -37.33 29.00
CA GLU A 701 -2.38 -35.99 28.52
C GLU A 701 -1.21 -35.01 28.65
N ILE A 702 -1.07 -34.09 27.69
CA ILE A 702 -0.07 -33.01 27.78
C ILE A 702 -0.54 -32.00 28.81
N VAL A 703 0.17 -31.91 29.93
CA VAL A 703 -0.09 -30.90 30.97
C VAL A 703 0.55 -29.58 30.54
N ARG A 704 -0.18 -28.48 30.73
CA ARG A 704 0.22 -27.13 30.33
C ARG A 704 0.14 -26.21 31.53
N ASP A 705 1.27 -25.62 31.88
CA ASP A 705 1.35 -24.58 32.91
C ASP A 705 1.79 -23.27 32.25
N ASN A 706 1.12 -22.17 32.60
CA ASN A 706 1.42 -20.82 32.10
C ASN A 706 1.42 -20.69 30.57
N GLU A 707 0.51 -21.35 29.86
CA GLU A 707 0.47 -21.40 28.36
C GLU A 707 0.49 -20.02 27.66
N PHE A 708 0.18 -18.93 28.38
CA PHE A 708 0.03 -17.59 27.80
C PHE A 708 0.82 -16.48 28.51
N GLU A 709 1.81 -16.81 29.35
CA GLU A 709 2.83 -15.80 29.70
C GLU A 709 3.53 -15.36 28.39
#